data_AF-A0A7Z0MR51-F1
#
_entry.id   AF-A0A7Z0MR51-F1
#
_cell.length_a   1.000
_cell.length_b   1.000
_cell.length_c   1.000
_cell.angle_alpha   90.00
_cell.angle_beta   90.00
_cell.angle_gamma   90.00
#
_symmetry.space_group_name_H-M   'P 1'
#
loop_
_entity.id
_entity.type
_entity.pdbx_description
1 polymer ?
#
loop_
_entity_poly.entity_id
_entity_poly.type
_entity_poly.pdbx_seq_one_letter_code
_entity_poly.pdbx_strand_id
1 'polypeptide(L)'
;MANPYFNATAYLQNNPDVLAAGYTVDTAEQHYLQYGATEAFLGNGSRNPAPYFDVAYYLKNNVDLIDAGITPAEAFNHFINHGQYEMRSSSEGRTMTTEKLSAYAADNADLQAAFGITDPDNLTPEQRDALLNQYYQYGYNEGRPGDPFPQGETLTLTTGADTGPDFTGTDADDTFEAPLSRAGELPVSEQTLQGIDSLDGGEGNDTLNAQLNGFSGLVDAENPEIKNIEQYNLTVSKDGAHGDLDLARASGYEVLQNIGSDGDLTLDNVNLMDNGKAAEIRLTDVRGDTDINYDSDVASFTEQTVTADKVGRDGNSVDLSIDLESGGSIETLNLDVSNGVYLNLEDAGADIEHLAITGNGPLDLTGEDDFENLVTLDSTEHTGDLNADVSGSEVLESVETGAGNDRVVIHHSTANGDLVVDMGEGENILAIDSGSSPVFGATRLSNLKFADTDSDGKVENVQTLELANKAFLFNNASLDLTGFDENLSTVLFDGGLDGNANELKVISPNADLTLASNDSFEDVDLHTNGITNLTVNVTGGNLDIDQLSSKEPDVDGVAVDAKLETLTLTQTADPLVSSYSALDITSDPTHDVSNLQTITSTATGNASVEVKATSADADVGSLTSVSVTSTDGDATLNLTGRAGSAAVAGVRQVEQFVVNVGNSGTQAGNIVFTSGDLTGGVIATDYSENGGFFDPTRDDGSARDVANDLNASADLSASVPTFLGVPVDNTVTVEWADFGAKEQLNVFSAVATSGTISSPTPGFTTLITAGVTPKDMVAGDGFEALETATVVADDDAYVNLTDVYGALALDVTAGDEAGNNAYINLYNTEVTTVAAAAYHVDIDAAGNTVGNGSLTTITVSSTTADITLANNLTDFETLDVLNVSDWLVADTSGADFGSGNIITYLIGDTGNDTDAIIDVDFTGNLATREIYDFAGGNIGEVQINGFTWGADPTAGDRLDLSDFASSAGELVFSNEAGDLVITDLNDMGFGNFGGSITIVGAGAAANEFMTANVIYA
;
A
#
# COMPACT_ATOMS: atom_id res chain seq x y z
N MET A 1 -50.17 -28.61 36.04
CA MET A 1 -50.50 -27.77 37.21
C MET A 1 -49.28 -26.90 37.42
N ALA A 2 -49.44 -25.60 37.62
CA ALA A 2 -48.31 -24.72 37.89
C ALA A 2 -47.52 -25.23 39.10
N ASN A 3 -46.19 -25.29 38.98
CA ASN A 3 -45.33 -25.61 40.10
C ASN A 3 -45.45 -24.49 41.15
N PRO A 4 -45.91 -24.79 42.39
CA PRO A 4 -46.14 -23.75 43.41
C PRO A 4 -44.86 -23.08 43.89
N TYR A 5 -43.68 -23.65 43.59
CA TYR A 5 -42.38 -23.05 43.88
C TYR A 5 -41.89 -22.09 42.78
N PHE A 6 -42.54 -22.06 41.62
CA PHE A 6 -42.14 -21.25 40.48
C PHE A 6 -43.09 -20.06 40.30
N ASN A 7 -42.55 -18.84 40.38
CA ASN A 7 -43.34 -17.63 40.15
C ASN A 7 -43.24 -17.21 38.67
N ALA A 8 -44.10 -17.81 37.84
CA ALA A 8 -44.10 -17.57 36.40
C ALA A 8 -44.41 -16.11 36.00
N THR A 9 -45.18 -15.39 36.81
CA THR A 9 -45.49 -13.98 36.55
C THR A 9 -44.26 -13.11 36.78
N ALA A 10 -43.62 -13.25 37.95
CA ALA A 10 -42.40 -12.51 38.29
C ALA A 10 -41.25 -12.88 37.34
N TYR A 11 -41.10 -14.16 37.00
CA TYR A 11 -40.09 -14.61 36.05
C TYR A 11 -40.23 -13.92 34.69
N LEU A 12 -41.44 -13.77 34.14
CA LEU A 12 -41.62 -13.07 32.85
C LEU A 12 -41.53 -11.56 32.95
N GLN A 13 -41.87 -10.97 34.10
CA GLN A 13 -41.74 -9.53 34.34
C GLN A 13 -40.26 -9.11 34.38
N ASN A 14 -39.43 -9.90 35.06
CA ASN A 14 -38.00 -9.62 35.21
C ASN A 14 -37.18 -10.07 33.98
N ASN A 15 -37.79 -10.83 33.06
CA ASN A 15 -37.12 -11.36 31.87
C ASN A 15 -37.93 -10.97 30.61
N PRO A 16 -37.94 -9.68 30.21
CA PRO A 16 -38.74 -9.18 29.10
C PRO A 16 -38.32 -9.80 27.75
N ASP A 17 -37.07 -10.22 27.62
CA ASP A 17 -36.54 -10.97 26.47
C ASP A 17 -37.20 -12.35 26.32
N VAL A 18 -37.45 -13.05 27.44
CA VAL A 18 -38.16 -14.34 27.45
C VAL A 18 -39.63 -14.17 27.06
N LEU A 19 -40.26 -13.08 27.51
CA LEU A 19 -41.61 -12.71 27.08
C LEU A 19 -41.65 -12.37 25.57
N ALA A 20 -40.65 -11.62 25.07
CA ALA A 20 -40.52 -11.28 23.66
C ALA A 20 -40.28 -12.52 22.76
N ALA A 21 -39.57 -13.53 23.29
CA ALA A 21 -39.38 -14.84 22.65
C ALA A 21 -40.66 -15.70 22.60
N GLY A 22 -41.78 -15.20 23.11
CA GLY A 22 -43.10 -15.81 23.00
C GLY A 22 -43.45 -16.80 24.12
N TYR A 23 -42.66 -16.87 25.19
CA TYR A 23 -43.02 -17.65 26.37
C TYR A 23 -44.16 -16.97 27.13
N THR A 24 -45.04 -17.79 27.70
CA THR A 24 -46.21 -17.36 28.48
C THR A 24 -46.10 -17.86 29.91
N VAL A 25 -46.98 -17.37 30.80
CA VAL A 25 -47.05 -17.83 32.21
C VAL A 25 -47.16 -19.35 32.31
N ASP A 26 -47.83 -20.01 31.33
CA ASP A 26 -47.98 -21.47 31.29
C ASP A 26 -46.71 -22.22 30.84
N THR A 27 -45.76 -21.55 30.19
CA THR A 27 -44.54 -22.15 29.60
C THR A 27 -43.24 -21.60 30.18
N ALA A 28 -43.31 -20.60 31.06
CA ALA A 28 -42.14 -19.94 31.66
C ALA A 28 -41.25 -20.90 32.46
N GLU A 29 -41.85 -21.84 33.20
CA GLU A 29 -41.09 -22.85 33.94
C GLU A 29 -40.29 -23.77 33.01
N GLN A 30 -40.84 -24.09 31.83
CA GLN A 30 -40.12 -24.87 30.82
C GLN A 30 -38.89 -24.12 30.33
N HIS A 31 -39.00 -22.81 30.08
CA HIS A 31 -37.85 -21.98 29.70
C HIS A 31 -36.77 -22.03 30.77
N TYR A 32 -37.12 -21.76 32.03
CA TYR A 32 -36.16 -21.75 33.12
C TYR A 32 -35.41 -23.09 33.24
N LEU A 33 -36.14 -24.21 33.25
CA LEU A 33 -35.54 -25.54 33.38
C LEU A 33 -34.67 -25.93 32.19
N GLN A 34 -34.97 -25.41 30.99
CA GLN A 34 -34.26 -25.77 29.76
C GLN A 34 -33.07 -24.84 29.47
N TYR A 35 -33.16 -23.57 29.85
CA TYR A 35 -32.20 -22.52 29.49
C TYR A 35 -31.87 -21.63 30.69
N GLY A 36 -32.88 -21.03 31.32
CA GLY A 36 -32.70 -19.95 32.30
C GLY A 36 -31.77 -20.31 33.46
N ALA A 37 -31.86 -21.53 34.01
CA ALA A 37 -30.99 -21.95 35.10
C ALA A 37 -29.49 -21.99 34.69
N THR A 38 -29.20 -22.31 33.43
CA THR A 38 -27.83 -22.35 32.90
C THR A 38 -27.36 -20.95 32.52
N GLU A 39 -28.23 -20.14 31.91
CA GLU A 39 -27.94 -18.75 31.55
C GLU A 39 -27.54 -17.92 32.78
N ALA A 40 -28.31 -18.01 33.86
CA ALA A 40 -27.98 -17.32 35.12
C ALA A 40 -26.66 -17.82 35.74
N PHE A 41 -26.39 -19.12 35.67
CA PHE A 41 -25.12 -19.67 36.18
C PHE A 41 -23.90 -19.20 35.40
N LEU A 42 -24.06 -18.85 34.12
CA LEU A 42 -23.00 -18.33 33.24
C LEU A 42 -22.87 -16.80 33.27
N GLY A 43 -23.64 -16.09 34.11
CA GLY A 43 -23.59 -14.62 34.21
C GLY A 43 -24.49 -13.88 33.21
N ASN A 44 -25.29 -14.58 32.40
CA ASN A 44 -26.16 -13.97 31.38
C ASN A 44 -27.52 -13.50 31.96
N GLY A 45 -27.44 -12.59 32.94
CA GLY A 45 -28.58 -11.98 33.63
C GLY A 45 -29.23 -12.86 34.71
N SER A 46 -29.97 -12.24 35.64
CA SER A 46 -30.65 -12.95 36.73
C SER A 46 -31.91 -13.68 36.25
N ARG A 47 -31.87 -15.02 36.19
CA ARG A 47 -32.98 -15.88 35.73
C ARG A 47 -33.66 -16.62 36.89
N ASN A 48 -33.97 -15.93 37.99
CA ASN A 48 -34.42 -16.60 39.21
C ASN A 48 -35.87 -17.13 39.13
N PRO A 49 -36.13 -18.44 39.39
CA PRO A 49 -37.46 -19.05 39.26
C PRO A 49 -38.46 -18.58 40.32
N ALA A 50 -37.94 -18.11 41.45
CA ALA A 50 -38.65 -17.41 42.51
C ALA A 50 -37.64 -16.53 43.27
N PRO A 51 -38.09 -15.46 43.93
CA PRO A 51 -37.18 -14.53 44.61
C PRO A 51 -36.36 -15.14 45.76
N TYR A 52 -36.75 -16.29 46.29
CA TYR A 52 -36.03 -16.99 47.35
C TYR A 52 -35.05 -18.06 46.86
N PHE A 53 -34.87 -18.19 45.53
CA PHE A 53 -33.96 -19.16 44.94
C PHE A 53 -33.15 -18.55 43.79
N ASP A 54 -31.84 -18.53 43.98
CA ASP A 54 -30.85 -18.15 42.97
C ASP A 54 -29.95 -19.35 42.69
N VAL A 55 -29.89 -19.77 41.42
CA VAL A 55 -29.17 -20.98 41.02
C VAL A 55 -27.64 -20.84 41.14
N ALA A 56 -27.11 -19.66 40.80
CA ALA A 56 -25.68 -19.39 40.86
C ALA A 56 -25.24 -19.34 42.32
N TYR A 57 -25.97 -18.60 43.15
CA TYR A 57 -25.72 -18.53 44.58
C TYR A 57 -25.87 -19.89 45.26
N TYR A 58 -26.93 -20.63 44.97
CA TYR A 58 -27.21 -21.93 45.60
C TYR A 58 -26.12 -22.95 45.30
N LEU A 59 -25.63 -23.03 44.06
CA LEU A 59 -24.54 -23.94 43.70
C LEU A 59 -23.18 -23.47 44.26
N LYS A 60 -22.89 -22.17 44.21
CA LYS A 60 -21.65 -21.58 44.75
C LYS A 60 -21.51 -21.82 46.25
N ASN A 61 -22.60 -21.69 47.01
CA ASN A 61 -22.58 -21.86 48.48
C ASN A 61 -22.80 -23.30 48.96
N ASN A 62 -23.19 -24.21 48.06
CA ASN A 62 -23.37 -25.63 48.36
C ASN A 62 -22.50 -26.45 47.41
N VAL A 63 -21.17 -26.25 47.50
CA VAL A 63 -20.16 -26.87 46.65
C VAL A 63 -20.25 -28.41 46.65
N ASP A 64 -20.77 -29.00 47.74
CA ASP A 64 -21.02 -30.44 47.82
C ASP A 64 -22.05 -30.95 46.80
N LEU A 65 -22.93 -30.08 46.29
CA LEU A 65 -23.87 -30.40 45.21
C LEU A 65 -23.17 -30.47 43.85
N ILE A 66 -22.21 -29.56 43.61
CA ILE A 66 -21.37 -29.58 42.40
C ILE A 66 -20.52 -30.86 42.40
N ASP A 67 -19.90 -31.18 43.54
CA ASP A 67 -19.13 -32.42 43.72
C ASP A 67 -19.99 -33.69 43.55
N ALA A 68 -21.27 -33.61 43.89
CA ALA A 68 -22.25 -34.68 43.69
C ALA A 68 -22.81 -34.75 42.24
N GLY A 69 -22.39 -33.84 41.35
CA GLY A 69 -22.78 -33.79 39.94
C GLY A 69 -24.15 -33.19 39.67
N ILE A 70 -24.70 -32.39 40.61
CA ILE A 70 -25.94 -31.64 40.39
C ILE A 70 -25.69 -30.52 39.38
N THR A 71 -26.43 -30.52 38.28
CA THR A 71 -26.37 -29.46 37.26
C THR A 71 -27.20 -28.23 37.63
N PRO A 72 -26.96 -27.04 37.04
CA PRO A 72 -27.81 -25.85 37.25
C PRO A 72 -29.30 -26.11 37.02
N ALA A 73 -29.66 -26.86 35.98
CA ALA A 73 -31.06 -27.23 35.70
C ALA A 73 -31.69 -28.15 36.77
N GLU A 74 -30.88 -28.92 37.51
CA GLU A 74 -31.34 -29.82 38.57
C GLU A 74 -31.36 -29.15 39.95
N ALA A 75 -30.62 -28.06 40.13
CA ALA A 75 -30.43 -27.36 41.39
C ALA A 75 -31.75 -26.90 42.02
N PHE A 76 -32.67 -26.35 41.22
CA PHE A 76 -33.98 -25.91 41.69
C PHE A 76 -34.83 -27.08 42.20
N ASN A 77 -34.82 -28.22 41.48
CA ASN A 77 -35.49 -29.44 41.92
C ASN A 77 -34.84 -30.03 43.19
N HIS A 78 -33.51 -29.95 43.31
CA HIS A 78 -32.81 -30.36 44.53
C HIS A 78 -33.25 -29.52 45.73
N PHE A 79 -33.35 -28.21 45.57
CA PHE A 79 -33.86 -27.33 46.61
C PHE A 79 -35.27 -27.69 47.07
N ILE A 80 -36.21 -27.88 46.11
CA ILE A 80 -37.59 -28.25 46.41
C ILE A 80 -37.67 -29.59 47.16
N ASN A 81 -36.86 -30.59 46.81
CA ASN A 81 -37.02 -31.92 47.41
C ASN A 81 -36.16 -32.15 48.66
N HIS A 82 -35.06 -31.41 48.79
CA HIS A 82 -34.03 -31.65 49.81
C HIS A 82 -33.55 -30.35 50.45
N GLY A 83 -33.09 -29.38 49.66
CA GLY A 83 -32.39 -28.19 50.15
C GLY A 83 -33.19 -27.35 51.16
N GLN A 84 -34.49 -27.16 50.93
CA GLN A 84 -35.34 -26.40 51.86
C GLN A 84 -35.43 -27.08 53.25
N TYR A 85 -35.48 -28.41 53.31
CA TYR A 85 -35.58 -29.18 54.56
C TYR A 85 -34.24 -29.30 55.29
N GLU A 86 -33.16 -29.12 54.54
CA GLU A 86 -31.79 -29.00 55.03
C GLU A 86 -31.45 -27.58 55.49
N MET A 87 -32.36 -26.60 55.26
CA MET A 87 -32.16 -25.17 55.52
C MET A 87 -30.87 -24.63 54.86
N ARG A 88 -30.59 -25.09 53.64
CA ARG A 88 -29.48 -24.55 52.83
C ARG A 88 -29.80 -23.14 52.37
N SER A 89 -28.78 -22.27 52.36
CA SER A 89 -28.88 -20.91 51.82
C SER A 89 -29.14 -20.99 50.32
N SER A 90 -30.34 -20.55 49.90
CA SER A 90 -30.85 -20.71 48.52
C SER A 90 -30.77 -19.46 47.67
N SER A 91 -30.53 -18.31 48.28
CA SER A 91 -30.33 -17.02 47.62
C SER A 91 -29.52 -16.11 48.55
N GLU A 92 -28.83 -15.12 47.98
CA GLU A 92 -28.12 -14.08 48.73
C GLU A 92 -29.08 -13.32 49.64
N GLY A 93 -28.63 -12.98 50.86
CA GLY A 93 -29.45 -12.35 51.92
C GLY A 93 -30.59 -13.23 52.49
N ARG A 94 -31.04 -14.27 51.77
CA ARG A 94 -32.27 -15.02 52.05
C ARG A 94 -31.98 -16.43 52.58
N THR A 95 -31.27 -16.51 53.71
CA THR A 95 -31.06 -17.77 54.43
C THR A 95 -32.21 -18.07 55.39
N MET A 96 -32.81 -19.25 55.25
CA MET A 96 -33.86 -19.72 56.14
C MET A 96 -33.27 -20.20 57.47
N THR A 97 -33.75 -19.65 58.59
CA THR A 97 -33.32 -20.07 59.93
C THR A 97 -34.49 -20.62 60.75
N THR A 98 -34.18 -21.41 61.77
CA THR A 98 -35.22 -21.88 62.70
C THR A 98 -35.89 -20.72 63.42
N GLU A 99 -35.16 -19.64 63.70
CA GLU A 99 -35.70 -18.42 64.32
C GLU A 99 -36.72 -17.72 63.40
N LYS A 100 -36.39 -17.52 62.12
CA LYS A 100 -37.31 -16.95 61.12
C LYS A 100 -38.58 -17.79 60.99
N LEU A 101 -38.45 -19.12 60.99
CA LEU A 101 -39.60 -20.01 60.89
C LEU A 101 -40.44 -20.07 62.18
N SER A 102 -39.80 -19.94 63.35
CA SER A 102 -40.48 -19.79 64.64
C SER A 102 -41.28 -18.49 64.71
N ALA A 103 -40.71 -17.37 64.24
CA ALA A 103 -41.40 -16.09 64.13
C ALA A 103 -42.60 -16.18 63.18
N TYR A 104 -42.42 -16.77 61.99
CA TYR A 104 -43.48 -17.04 61.03
C TYR A 104 -44.62 -17.85 61.64
N ALA A 105 -44.30 -18.90 62.39
CA ALA A 105 -45.30 -19.68 63.11
C ALA A 105 -45.98 -18.85 64.21
N ALA A 106 -45.23 -18.07 64.99
CA ALA A 106 -45.72 -17.28 66.11
C ALA A 106 -46.77 -16.23 65.67
N ASP A 107 -46.52 -15.60 64.52
CA ASP A 107 -47.38 -14.52 64.01
C ASP A 107 -48.60 -15.02 63.22
N ASN A 108 -48.61 -16.30 62.83
CA ASN A 108 -49.70 -16.92 62.06
C ASN A 108 -50.47 -17.97 62.87
N ALA A 109 -51.49 -17.51 63.61
CA ALA A 109 -52.30 -18.37 64.48
C ALA A 109 -53.06 -19.49 63.72
N ASP A 110 -53.38 -19.28 62.44
CA ASP A 110 -53.99 -20.28 61.58
C ASP A 110 -53.00 -21.40 61.21
N LEU A 111 -51.74 -21.07 60.95
CA LEU A 111 -50.67 -22.06 60.74
C LEU A 111 -50.39 -22.86 62.01
N GLN A 112 -50.41 -22.20 63.18
CA GLN A 112 -50.29 -22.90 64.47
C GLN A 112 -51.42 -23.92 64.66
N ALA A 113 -52.66 -23.53 64.35
CA ALA A 113 -53.80 -24.43 64.44
C ALA A 113 -53.74 -25.56 63.39
N ALA A 114 -53.32 -25.25 62.16
CA ALA A 114 -53.25 -26.21 61.05
C ALA A 114 -52.17 -27.29 61.27
N PHE A 115 -51.01 -26.89 61.81
CA PHE A 115 -49.87 -27.78 62.04
C PHE A 115 -49.74 -28.24 63.50
N GLY A 116 -50.70 -27.90 64.36
CA GLY A 116 -50.74 -28.33 65.76
C GLY A 116 -49.58 -27.79 66.60
N ILE A 117 -49.13 -26.57 66.31
CA ILE A 117 -48.03 -25.89 67.02
C ILE A 117 -48.62 -25.24 68.27
N THR A 118 -48.18 -25.70 69.45
CA THR A 118 -48.60 -25.14 70.75
C THR A 118 -47.53 -24.26 71.39
N ASP A 119 -46.31 -24.31 70.87
CA ASP A 119 -45.13 -23.57 71.34
C ASP A 119 -44.26 -23.18 70.12
N PRO A 120 -44.49 -22.01 69.52
CA PRO A 120 -43.78 -21.55 68.32
C PRO A 120 -42.26 -21.39 68.50
N ASP A 121 -41.79 -21.17 69.74
CA ASP A 121 -40.37 -21.03 70.05
C ASP A 121 -39.61 -22.38 70.00
N ASN A 122 -40.33 -23.51 69.92
CA ASN A 122 -39.74 -24.86 69.93
C ASN A 122 -40.46 -25.81 68.96
N LEU A 123 -40.19 -25.63 67.66
CA LEU A 123 -40.77 -26.43 66.58
C LEU A 123 -40.16 -27.84 66.50
N THR A 124 -41.00 -28.87 66.37
CA THR A 124 -40.54 -30.23 66.00
C THR A 124 -40.09 -30.30 64.54
N PRO A 125 -39.24 -31.26 64.14
CA PRO A 125 -38.82 -31.42 62.75
C PRO A 125 -40.00 -31.51 61.78
N GLU A 126 -41.06 -32.23 62.13
CA GLU A 126 -42.25 -32.37 61.28
C GLU A 126 -43.04 -31.06 61.14
N GLN A 127 -43.09 -30.24 62.21
CA GLN A 127 -43.71 -28.91 62.16
C GLN A 127 -42.88 -27.94 61.32
N ARG A 128 -41.56 -27.99 61.46
CA ARG A 128 -40.62 -27.19 60.68
C ARG A 128 -40.73 -27.51 59.19
N ASP A 129 -40.71 -28.79 58.83
CA ASP A 129 -40.81 -29.20 57.42
C ASP A 129 -42.20 -28.85 56.84
N ALA A 130 -43.28 -28.94 57.63
CA ALA A 130 -44.62 -28.52 57.23
C ALA A 130 -44.72 -27.00 57.00
N LEU A 131 -44.10 -26.20 57.88
CA LEU A 131 -44.02 -24.74 57.75
C LEU A 131 -43.18 -24.32 56.54
N LEU A 132 -42.00 -24.91 56.34
CA LEU A 132 -41.15 -24.66 55.16
C LEU A 132 -41.93 -24.93 53.87
N ASN A 133 -42.57 -26.10 53.80
CA ASN A 133 -43.34 -26.51 52.65
C ASN A 133 -44.51 -25.55 52.36
N GLN A 134 -45.25 -25.14 53.39
CA GLN A 134 -46.34 -24.18 53.21
C GLN A 134 -45.83 -22.79 52.85
N TYR A 135 -44.72 -22.36 53.45
CA TYR A 135 -44.14 -21.05 53.23
C TYR A 135 -43.69 -20.87 51.77
N TYR A 136 -42.84 -21.76 51.26
CA TYR A 136 -42.33 -21.61 49.89
C TYR A 136 -43.40 -21.81 48.81
N GLN A 137 -44.41 -22.67 49.05
CA GLN A 137 -45.50 -22.88 48.08
C GLN A 137 -46.55 -21.77 48.08
N TYR A 138 -46.81 -21.16 49.25
CA TYR A 138 -47.95 -20.27 49.44
C TYR A 138 -47.59 -19.05 50.27
N GLY A 139 -46.96 -19.26 51.43
CA GLY A 139 -46.71 -18.23 52.42
C GLY A 139 -45.92 -17.02 51.91
N TYR A 140 -44.90 -17.24 51.11
CA TYR A 140 -44.10 -16.18 50.48
C TYR A 140 -44.98 -15.24 49.64
N ASN A 141 -45.79 -15.80 48.74
CA ASN A 141 -46.66 -15.01 47.86
C ASN A 141 -47.87 -14.39 48.59
N GLU A 142 -48.21 -14.90 49.79
CA GLU A 142 -49.30 -14.38 50.61
C GLU A 142 -48.91 -13.17 51.46
N GLY A 143 -47.60 -12.87 51.60
CA GLY A 143 -47.09 -11.72 52.36
C GLY A 143 -47.56 -11.74 53.82
N ARG A 144 -47.46 -12.90 54.47
CA ARG A 144 -48.02 -13.07 55.82
C ARG A 144 -47.12 -12.43 56.89
N PRO A 145 -47.68 -11.97 58.04
CA PRO A 145 -46.89 -11.47 59.17
C PRO A 145 -45.82 -12.48 59.63
N GLY A 146 -44.65 -11.98 60.03
CA GLY A 146 -43.51 -12.81 60.43
C GLY A 146 -42.80 -13.50 59.26
N ASP A 147 -42.92 -12.94 58.04
CA ASP A 147 -42.32 -13.48 56.80
C ASP A 147 -40.81 -13.74 56.95
N PRO A 148 -40.33 -14.99 56.77
CA PRO A 148 -38.90 -15.31 56.76
C PRO A 148 -38.06 -14.54 55.73
N PHE A 149 -38.68 -14.17 54.60
CA PHE A 149 -38.10 -13.36 53.53
C PHE A 149 -39.15 -12.33 53.15
N PRO A 150 -39.21 -11.19 53.87
CA PRO A 150 -40.14 -10.12 53.51
C PRO A 150 -39.98 -9.78 52.02
N GLN A 151 -41.08 -9.38 51.41
CA GLN A 151 -41.02 -8.85 50.05
C GLN A 151 -40.58 -7.39 50.16
N GLY A 152 -39.60 -7.00 49.36
CA GLY A 152 -39.22 -5.60 49.26
C GLY A 152 -40.40 -4.74 48.79
N GLU A 153 -40.38 -3.50 49.24
CA GLU A 153 -41.34 -2.47 48.98
C GLU A 153 -40.85 -1.57 47.84
N THR A 154 -41.80 -0.93 47.15
CA THR A 154 -41.49 0.16 46.23
C THR A 154 -41.94 1.47 46.85
N LEU A 155 -40.98 2.33 47.19
CA LEU A 155 -41.19 3.61 47.84
C LEU A 155 -41.05 4.72 46.81
N THR A 156 -42.14 5.41 46.48
CA THR A 156 -42.12 6.48 45.47
C THR A 156 -41.99 7.84 46.14
N LEU A 157 -40.92 8.57 45.77
CA LEU A 157 -40.65 9.92 46.25
C LEU A 157 -41.63 10.94 45.67
N THR A 158 -41.76 12.05 46.37
CA THR A 158 -42.60 13.19 46.05
C THR A 158 -41.75 14.46 45.95
N THR A 159 -42.35 15.61 45.61
CA THR A 159 -41.61 16.89 45.64
C THR A 159 -41.53 17.50 47.05
N GLY A 160 -42.03 16.79 48.06
CA GLY A 160 -41.94 17.17 49.47
C GLY A 160 -40.90 16.31 50.19
N ALA A 161 -40.66 16.60 51.47
CA ALA A 161 -39.67 15.84 52.24
C ALA A 161 -40.11 14.37 52.44
N ASP A 162 -39.34 13.46 51.89
CA ASP A 162 -39.51 12.02 52.02
C ASP A 162 -38.53 11.51 53.09
N THR A 163 -39.03 11.39 54.33
CA THR A 163 -38.20 11.13 55.52
C THR A 163 -38.91 10.24 56.55
N GLY A 164 -38.12 9.64 57.43
CA GLY A 164 -38.63 8.87 58.56
C GLY A 164 -39.03 7.44 58.18
N PRO A 165 -39.80 6.74 59.03
CA PRO A 165 -40.03 5.29 58.88
C PRO A 165 -40.84 4.90 57.64
N ASP A 166 -41.48 5.87 56.97
CA ASP A 166 -42.19 5.63 55.72
C ASP A 166 -41.25 5.61 54.49
N PHE A 167 -39.97 5.96 54.67
CA PHE A 167 -38.88 5.92 53.69
C PHE A 167 -37.64 5.20 54.25
N THR A 168 -37.88 4.31 55.21
CA THR A 168 -36.92 3.28 55.65
C THR A 168 -37.40 1.96 55.07
N GLY A 169 -36.57 1.30 54.27
CA GLY A 169 -36.85 -0.01 53.71
C GLY A 169 -36.85 -1.11 54.77
N THR A 170 -37.09 -2.32 54.28
CA THR A 170 -37.30 -3.54 55.02
C THR A 170 -35.98 -4.32 55.18
N ASP A 171 -36.09 -5.62 55.49
CA ASP A 171 -34.93 -6.52 55.50
C ASP A 171 -34.78 -7.26 54.14
N ALA A 172 -35.38 -6.73 53.07
CA ALA A 172 -35.40 -7.32 51.74
C ALA A 172 -35.24 -6.25 50.66
N ASP A 173 -34.71 -6.65 49.51
CA ASP A 173 -34.44 -5.81 48.33
C ASP A 173 -35.60 -4.86 47.95
N ASP A 174 -35.50 -3.61 48.38
CA ASP A 174 -36.45 -2.54 48.18
C ASP A 174 -36.11 -1.69 46.95
N THR A 175 -37.10 -0.94 46.44
CA THR A 175 -36.90 -0.01 45.33
C THR A 175 -37.43 1.38 45.66
N PHE A 176 -36.56 2.37 45.61
CA PHE A 176 -36.89 3.78 45.74
C PHE A 176 -37.07 4.39 44.36
N GLU A 177 -38.28 4.86 44.04
CA GLU A 177 -38.62 5.46 42.76
C GLU A 177 -38.70 6.98 42.89
N ALA A 178 -37.78 7.69 42.24
CA ALA A 178 -37.72 9.14 42.21
C ALA A 178 -37.96 9.70 40.79
N PRO A 179 -39.19 9.60 40.25
CA PRO A 179 -39.52 10.09 38.91
C PRO A 179 -39.60 11.63 38.88
N LEU A 180 -39.45 12.23 37.70
CA LEU A 180 -39.78 13.64 37.54
C LEU A 180 -41.27 13.89 37.81
N SER A 181 -41.56 14.90 38.64
CA SER A 181 -42.91 15.30 39.00
C SER A 181 -43.21 16.73 38.54
N ARG A 182 -44.49 17.11 38.52
CA ARG A 182 -44.87 18.44 38.02
C ARG A 182 -44.69 19.52 39.09
N ALA A 183 -44.00 20.60 38.72
CA ALA A 183 -43.79 21.82 39.50
C ALA A 183 -45.08 22.64 39.73
N GLY A 184 -45.98 22.18 40.61
CA GLY A 184 -47.23 22.87 40.90
C GLY A 184 -48.08 23.18 39.64
N GLU A 185 -48.47 24.45 39.43
CA GLU A 185 -49.23 24.86 38.23
C GLU A 185 -48.33 25.18 37.01
N LEU A 186 -47.01 25.25 37.17
CA LEU A 186 -46.08 25.62 36.11
C LEU A 186 -45.91 24.47 35.10
N PRO A 187 -45.52 24.77 33.84
CA PRO A 187 -45.28 23.78 32.81
C PRO A 187 -43.81 23.30 32.84
N VAL A 188 -43.27 23.04 34.02
CA VAL A 188 -41.91 22.51 34.21
C VAL A 188 -41.96 21.28 35.12
N SER A 189 -41.02 20.37 34.94
CA SER A 189 -40.86 19.17 35.77
C SER A 189 -39.79 19.43 36.83
N GLU A 190 -40.01 18.97 38.05
CA GLU A 190 -39.12 19.03 39.22
C GLU A 190 -38.65 17.61 39.58
N GLN A 191 -37.39 17.47 39.98
CA GLN A 191 -36.89 16.23 40.58
C GLN A 191 -37.64 15.97 41.88
N THR A 192 -37.93 14.70 42.18
CA THR A 192 -38.46 14.30 43.50
C THR A 192 -37.36 13.97 44.48
N LEU A 193 -36.19 13.47 44.02
CA LEU A 193 -35.02 13.34 44.87
C LEU A 193 -34.39 14.72 45.10
N GLN A 194 -34.39 15.16 46.36
CA GLN A 194 -33.96 16.48 46.79
C GLN A 194 -33.21 16.43 48.12
N GLY A 195 -32.43 17.46 48.46
CA GLY A 195 -31.64 17.49 49.70
C GLY A 195 -32.42 17.49 51.03
N ILE A 196 -33.75 17.61 50.97
CA ILE A 196 -34.65 17.45 52.12
C ILE A 196 -35.01 16.00 52.43
N ASP A 197 -34.68 15.07 51.52
CA ASP A 197 -35.02 13.66 51.64
C ASP A 197 -34.01 12.90 52.51
N SER A 198 -34.52 11.86 53.17
CA SER A 198 -33.75 10.98 54.05
C SER A 198 -34.23 9.56 53.82
N LEU A 199 -33.46 8.84 53.00
CA LEU A 199 -33.71 7.48 52.56
C LEU A 199 -32.77 6.52 53.30
N ASP A 200 -33.30 5.36 53.69
CA ASP A 200 -32.56 4.30 54.37
C ASP A 200 -33.05 2.97 53.79
N GLY A 201 -32.27 2.26 52.98
CA GLY A 201 -32.76 1.02 52.35
C GLY A 201 -32.97 -0.13 53.35
N GLY A 202 -32.27 -0.11 54.48
CA GLY A 202 -32.42 -1.15 55.50
C GLY A 202 -31.41 -2.27 55.29
N GLU A 203 -31.86 -3.52 55.30
CA GLU A 203 -31.02 -4.66 54.93
C GLU A 203 -31.56 -5.23 53.61
N GLY A 204 -30.69 -5.69 52.72
CA GLY A 204 -31.13 -6.12 51.39
C GLY A 204 -30.10 -5.68 50.36
N ASN A 205 -30.43 -5.85 49.08
CA ASN A 205 -29.78 -5.13 48.00
C ASN A 205 -30.79 -4.16 47.39
N ASP A 206 -30.73 -2.91 47.82
CA ASP A 206 -31.75 -1.92 47.56
C ASP A 206 -31.38 -1.05 46.36
N THR A 207 -32.39 -0.62 45.60
CA THR A 207 -32.22 0.13 44.35
C THR A 207 -32.87 1.50 44.44
N LEU A 208 -32.16 2.54 44.03
CA LEU A 208 -32.70 3.88 43.77
C LEU A 208 -32.81 4.13 42.27
N ASN A 209 -34.02 4.30 41.76
CA ASN A 209 -34.28 4.71 40.39
C ASN A 209 -34.63 6.21 40.37
N ALA A 210 -33.71 7.07 39.94
CA ALA A 210 -33.90 8.52 39.94
C ALA A 210 -33.85 9.14 38.55
N GLN A 211 -34.84 9.97 38.25
CA GLN A 211 -34.82 10.83 37.06
C GLN A 211 -34.38 12.23 37.45
N LEU A 212 -33.30 12.70 36.84
CA LEU A 212 -32.67 13.97 37.12
C LEU A 212 -32.85 14.94 35.94
N ASN A 213 -32.93 16.24 36.26
CA ASN A 213 -33.04 17.35 35.33
C ASN A 213 -32.45 18.67 35.86
N GLY A 214 -31.71 18.63 36.97
CA GLY A 214 -31.04 19.78 37.59
C GLY A 214 -31.99 20.86 38.12
N PHE A 215 -33.31 20.59 38.14
CA PHE A 215 -34.31 21.55 38.57
C PHE A 215 -34.93 21.15 39.92
N SER A 216 -34.63 21.95 40.94
CA SER A 216 -35.26 21.85 42.26
C SER A 216 -35.80 23.20 42.73
N GLY A 217 -36.97 23.18 43.37
CA GLY A 217 -37.65 24.37 43.88
C GLY A 217 -37.07 24.96 45.18
N LEU A 218 -35.96 24.41 45.70
CA LEU A 218 -35.44 24.65 47.05
C LEU A 218 -33.92 25.00 47.09
N VAL A 219 -33.41 25.35 48.28
CA VAL A 219 -31.99 25.66 48.55
C VAL A 219 -31.32 24.40 49.10
N ASP A 220 -30.08 24.07 48.68
CA ASP A 220 -29.37 22.81 48.95
C ASP A 220 -30.11 21.59 48.35
N ALA A 221 -30.46 21.73 47.08
CA ALA A 221 -31.38 20.87 46.36
C ALA A 221 -30.86 19.48 46.00
N GLU A 222 -29.55 19.34 45.79
CA GLU A 222 -28.96 18.12 45.22
C GLU A 222 -28.35 17.17 46.27
N ASN A 223 -28.38 17.50 47.57
CA ASN A 223 -27.66 16.76 48.64
C ASN A 223 -28.58 15.97 49.62
N PRO A 224 -29.20 14.85 49.19
CA PRO A 224 -30.07 14.01 50.03
C PRO A 224 -29.27 13.18 51.04
N GLU A 225 -29.92 12.78 52.13
CA GLU A 225 -29.36 11.77 53.03
C GLU A 225 -29.78 10.38 52.56
N ILE A 226 -28.83 9.57 52.10
CA ILE A 226 -29.08 8.23 51.60
C ILE A 226 -28.15 7.25 52.32
N LYS A 227 -28.68 6.13 52.81
CA LYS A 227 -27.86 5.08 53.39
C LYS A 227 -28.42 3.70 53.13
N ASN A 228 -27.54 2.71 53.05
CA ASN A 228 -27.91 1.30 52.81
C ASN A 228 -28.75 1.15 51.54
N ILE A 229 -28.38 1.83 50.45
CA ILE A 229 -28.95 1.59 49.13
C ILE A 229 -27.77 1.35 48.20
N GLU A 230 -27.68 0.15 47.65
CA GLU A 230 -26.47 -0.34 46.99
C GLU A 230 -26.41 0.05 45.50
N GLN A 231 -27.55 0.14 44.81
CA GLN A 231 -27.57 0.43 43.37
C GLN A 231 -28.35 1.71 43.03
N TYR A 232 -27.69 2.67 42.39
CA TYR A 232 -28.32 3.91 41.92
C TYR A 232 -28.44 3.88 40.39
N ASN A 233 -29.68 3.87 39.89
CA ASN A 233 -30.01 3.98 38.48
C ASN A 233 -30.49 5.40 38.18
N LEU A 234 -29.66 6.16 37.46
CA LEU A 234 -29.83 7.58 37.23
C LEU A 234 -30.10 7.82 35.74
N THR A 235 -31.15 8.59 35.44
CA THR A 235 -31.52 8.94 34.06
C THR A 235 -31.71 10.45 33.92
N VAL A 236 -31.05 11.05 32.93
CA VAL A 236 -31.21 12.46 32.54
C VAL A 236 -31.90 12.54 31.19
N SER A 237 -33.13 13.05 31.18
CA SER A 237 -33.92 13.16 29.94
C SER A 237 -33.45 14.33 29.07
N LYS A 238 -33.63 14.24 27.75
CA LYS A 238 -33.33 15.31 26.77
C LYS A 238 -33.92 16.70 27.05
N ASP A 239 -35.00 16.77 27.84
CA ASP A 239 -35.65 18.02 28.25
C ASP A 239 -35.02 18.65 29.53
N GLY A 240 -34.11 17.92 30.20
CA GLY A 240 -33.23 18.39 31.28
C GLY A 240 -31.81 18.50 30.75
N ALA A 241 -31.28 19.72 30.66
CA ALA A 241 -29.99 19.96 30.02
C ALA A 241 -28.78 19.44 30.82
N HIS A 242 -28.99 19.09 32.09
CA HIS A 242 -27.97 18.63 33.03
C HIS A 242 -28.70 18.07 34.28
N GLY A 243 -28.29 16.92 34.80
CA GLY A 243 -28.76 16.34 36.05
C GLY A 243 -27.63 16.30 37.07
N ASP A 244 -27.91 16.67 38.31
CA ASP A 244 -26.89 16.78 39.37
C ASP A 244 -27.37 16.08 40.65
N LEU A 245 -26.44 15.45 41.37
CA LEU A 245 -26.64 14.77 42.64
C LEU A 245 -25.37 14.83 43.49
N ASP A 246 -25.47 15.46 44.67
CA ASP A 246 -24.41 15.56 45.66
C ASP A 246 -24.52 14.41 46.68
N LEU A 247 -23.51 13.55 46.71
CA LEU A 247 -23.41 12.34 47.51
C LEU A 247 -22.69 12.53 48.86
N ALA A 248 -22.42 13.77 49.30
CA ALA A 248 -21.73 14.04 50.56
C ALA A 248 -22.45 13.47 51.80
N ARG A 249 -23.77 13.22 51.71
CA ARG A 249 -24.60 12.59 52.74
C ARG A 249 -25.13 11.21 52.32
N ALA A 250 -24.53 10.61 51.31
CA ALA A 250 -24.84 9.25 50.86
C ALA A 250 -23.80 8.25 51.37
N SER A 251 -24.23 7.01 51.65
CA SER A 251 -23.34 5.90 52.05
C SER A 251 -23.95 4.55 51.69
N GLY A 252 -23.12 3.52 51.53
CA GLY A 252 -23.58 2.15 51.24
C GLY A 252 -23.88 1.87 49.77
N TYR A 253 -23.73 2.84 48.86
CA TYR A 253 -23.79 2.57 47.42
C TYR A 253 -22.58 1.77 46.96
N GLU A 254 -22.82 0.81 46.09
CA GLU A 254 -21.83 -0.06 45.46
C GLU A 254 -21.79 0.14 43.94
N VAL A 255 -22.90 0.57 43.33
CA VAL A 255 -23.04 0.79 41.89
C VAL A 255 -23.69 2.16 41.60
N LEU A 256 -23.02 2.96 40.78
CA LEU A 256 -23.52 4.22 40.23
C LEU A 256 -23.77 4.05 38.73
N GLN A 257 -25.03 3.91 38.33
CA GLN A 257 -25.43 3.63 36.96
C GLN A 257 -26.09 4.85 36.30
N ASN A 258 -25.51 5.32 35.20
CA ASN A 258 -26.14 6.21 34.24
C ASN A 258 -26.83 5.38 33.15
N ILE A 259 -28.16 5.46 33.06
CA ILE A 259 -28.96 4.64 32.15
C ILE A 259 -29.94 5.45 31.33
N GLY A 260 -29.86 5.30 30.00
CA GLY A 260 -30.78 5.90 29.04
C GLY A 260 -30.76 7.43 29.01
N SER A 261 -29.64 8.04 29.39
CA SER A 261 -29.50 9.49 29.47
C SER A 261 -29.16 10.11 28.13
N ASP A 262 -29.91 11.15 27.77
CA ASP A 262 -29.67 12.00 26.58
C ASP A 262 -29.03 13.35 26.95
N GLY A 263 -28.95 13.68 28.25
CA GLY A 263 -28.29 14.87 28.78
C GLY A 263 -27.26 14.50 29.83
N ASP A 264 -26.49 15.50 30.26
CA ASP A 264 -25.29 15.31 31.06
C ASP A 264 -25.64 15.00 32.53
N LEU A 265 -24.85 14.16 33.17
CA LEU A 265 -25.00 13.75 34.58
C LEU A 265 -23.75 14.12 35.36
N THR A 266 -23.90 14.83 36.47
CA THR A 266 -22.80 15.08 37.42
C THR A 266 -23.14 14.46 38.77
N LEU A 267 -22.18 13.73 39.35
CA LEU A 267 -22.22 13.22 40.72
C LEU A 267 -21.11 13.85 41.54
N ASP A 268 -21.47 14.63 42.55
CA ASP A 268 -20.52 15.32 43.42
C ASP A 268 -20.28 14.58 44.73
N ASN A 269 -19.09 14.75 45.32
CA ASN A 269 -18.71 14.20 46.63
C ASN A 269 -18.88 12.68 46.74
N VAL A 270 -18.53 11.96 45.68
CA VAL A 270 -18.49 10.49 45.66
C VAL A 270 -17.38 10.02 46.61
N ASN A 271 -17.64 8.99 47.40
CA ASN A 271 -16.73 8.47 48.41
C ASN A 271 -16.48 6.98 48.16
N LEU A 272 -15.42 6.46 48.78
CA LEU A 272 -15.12 5.04 48.74
C LEU A 272 -16.14 4.26 49.58
N MET A 273 -16.43 3.04 49.14
CA MET A 273 -17.18 2.08 49.92
C MET A 273 -16.50 1.79 51.26
N ASP A 274 -17.24 1.22 52.23
CA ASP A 274 -16.73 0.86 53.56
C ASP A 274 -15.51 -0.11 53.52
N ASN A 275 -15.36 -0.86 52.42
CA ASN A 275 -14.24 -1.76 52.17
C ASN A 275 -12.99 -1.05 51.60
N GLY A 276 -13.06 0.25 51.34
CA GLY A 276 -12.01 1.09 50.77
C GLY A 276 -11.88 1.05 49.24
N LYS A 277 -12.86 0.48 48.53
CA LYS A 277 -12.90 0.43 47.06
C LYS A 277 -13.81 1.52 46.49
N ALA A 278 -13.54 1.92 45.24
CA ALA A 278 -14.43 2.73 44.44
C ALA A 278 -15.71 1.96 44.08
N ALA A 279 -16.84 2.67 43.97
CA ALA A 279 -18.08 2.10 43.45
C ALA A 279 -17.95 1.79 41.95
N GLU A 280 -18.67 0.77 41.47
CA GLU A 280 -18.72 0.48 40.04
C GLU A 280 -19.51 1.57 39.30
N ILE A 281 -18.94 2.10 38.22
CA ILE A 281 -19.64 3.03 37.33
C ILE A 281 -20.25 2.22 36.18
N ARG A 282 -21.55 2.39 35.91
CA ARG A 282 -22.21 1.72 34.78
C ARG A 282 -22.81 2.75 33.84
N LEU A 283 -22.50 2.66 32.55
CA LEU A 283 -23.08 3.46 31.49
C LEU A 283 -23.90 2.55 30.58
N THR A 284 -25.19 2.82 30.39
CA THR A 284 -26.07 1.98 29.56
C THR A 284 -26.95 2.85 28.67
N ASP A 285 -26.77 2.78 27.36
CA ASP A 285 -27.46 3.59 26.34
C ASP A 285 -27.37 5.11 26.61
N VAL A 286 -26.17 5.58 26.94
CA VAL A 286 -25.89 6.98 27.31
C VAL A 286 -25.43 7.80 26.09
N ARG A 287 -25.88 9.05 26.01
CA ARG A 287 -25.57 10.03 24.94
C ARG A 287 -25.08 11.39 25.44
N GLY A 288 -25.26 11.70 26.72
CA GLY A 288 -24.72 12.90 27.36
C GLY A 288 -23.56 12.56 28.27
N ASP A 289 -22.81 13.58 28.68
CA ASP A 289 -21.57 13.42 29.43
C ASP A 289 -21.84 12.94 30.85
N THR A 290 -20.86 12.29 31.47
CA THR A 290 -20.97 11.78 32.85
C THR A 290 -19.76 12.21 33.66
N ASP A 291 -19.98 13.06 34.66
CA ASP A 291 -18.95 13.54 35.57
C ASP A 291 -19.10 12.86 36.94
N ILE A 292 -18.03 12.26 37.43
CA ILE A 292 -17.96 11.57 38.73
C ILE A 292 -16.86 12.25 39.56
N ASN A 293 -17.27 13.16 40.44
CA ASN A 293 -16.35 13.95 41.26
C ASN A 293 -16.22 13.31 42.64
N TYR A 294 -15.04 12.74 42.92
CA TYR A 294 -14.75 12.18 44.24
C TYR A 294 -14.55 13.28 45.28
N ASP A 295 -15.01 13.00 46.51
CA ASP A 295 -14.84 13.85 47.67
C ASP A 295 -13.36 14.19 47.87
N SER A 296 -13.07 15.45 48.18
CA SER A 296 -11.70 15.96 48.40
C SER A 296 -10.86 15.20 49.45
N ASP A 297 -11.48 14.43 50.35
CA ASP A 297 -10.80 13.54 51.30
C ASP A 297 -10.34 12.21 50.67
N VAL A 298 -10.81 11.86 49.47
CA VAL A 298 -10.38 10.71 48.67
C VAL A 298 -9.11 11.08 47.90
N ALA A 299 -7.97 10.59 48.41
CA ALA A 299 -6.65 10.93 47.88
C ALA A 299 -6.15 10.05 46.72
N SER A 300 -6.66 8.81 46.61
CA SER A 300 -6.33 7.81 45.57
C SER A 300 -7.03 6.50 45.92
N PHE A 301 -7.22 5.65 44.93
CA PHE A 301 -7.64 4.27 45.08
C PHE A 301 -7.00 3.42 43.98
N THR A 302 -6.90 2.11 44.22
CA THR A 302 -6.11 1.22 43.36
C THR A 302 -6.84 0.80 42.09
N GLU A 303 -8.18 0.80 42.11
CA GLU A 303 -8.98 0.18 41.06
C GLU A 303 -10.31 0.91 40.92
N GLN A 304 -10.64 1.34 39.69
CA GLN A 304 -11.97 1.76 39.27
C GLN A 304 -12.50 0.75 38.25
N THR A 305 -13.76 0.34 38.40
CA THR A 305 -14.44 -0.50 37.41
C THR A 305 -15.53 0.29 36.70
N VAL A 306 -15.55 0.21 35.38
CA VAL A 306 -16.52 0.85 34.49
C VAL A 306 -17.11 -0.21 33.57
N THR A 307 -18.44 -0.29 33.52
CA THR A 307 -19.15 -1.10 32.52
C THR A 307 -19.86 -0.17 31.55
N ALA A 308 -19.57 -0.25 30.26
CA ALA A 308 -20.14 0.59 29.21
C ALA A 308 -20.89 -0.25 28.17
N ASP A 309 -22.19 -0.02 28.05
CA ASP A 309 -23.07 -0.68 27.08
C ASP A 309 -23.73 0.37 26.17
N LYS A 310 -23.42 0.34 24.87
CA LYS A 310 -24.06 1.18 23.85
C LYS A 310 -23.94 2.70 24.12
N VAL A 311 -22.73 3.15 24.48
CA VAL A 311 -22.42 4.53 24.89
C VAL A 311 -21.82 5.31 23.72
N GLY A 312 -22.25 6.58 23.53
CA GLY A 312 -21.71 7.40 22.45
C GLY A 312 -21.99 6.85 21.05
N ARG A 313 -21.52 7.56 20.01
CA ARG A 313 -21.67 7.13 18.60
C ARG A 313 -20.43 7.51 17.82
N ASP A 314 -20.22 6.83 16.70
CA ASP A 314 -19.21 7.21 15.71
C ASP A 314 -19.30 8.72 15.37
N GLY A 315 -18.17 9.42 15.52
CA GLY A 315 -18.03 10.87 15.35
C GLY A 315 -18.68 11.73 16.45
N ASN A 316 -19.18 11.13 17.53
CA ASN A 316 -19.76 11.81 18.69
C ASN A 316 -19.59 10.95 19.95
N SER A 317 -18.36 10.89 20.45
CA SER A 317 -18.02 10.29 21.75
C SER A 317 -18.76 10.99 22.89
N VAL A 318 -18.89 10.26 23.99
CA VAL A 318 -19.39 10.78 25.27
C VAL A 318 -18.21 10.94 26.20
N ASP A 319 -18.18 12.04 26.96
CA ASP A 319 -17.15 12.24 27.97
C ASP A 319 -17.55 11.50 29.27
N LEU A 320 -16.60 10.76 29.85
CA LEU A 320 -16.67 10.23 31.20
C LEU A 320 -15.52 10.84 31.99
N SER A 321 -15.84 11.81 32.85
CA SER A 321 -14.89 12.36 33.81
C SER A 321 -14.95 11.59 35.12
N ILE A 322 -13.78 11.21 35.65
CA ILE A 322 -13.61 10.63 36.98
C ILE A 322 -12.56 11.47 37.70
N ASP A 323 -13.01 12.57 38.30
CA ASP A 323 -12.14 13.57 38.93
C ASP A 323 -11.85 13.19 40.40
N LEU A 324 -10.57 13.21 40.75
CA LEU A 324 -10.11 13.23 42.14
C LEU A 324 -9.66 14.66 42.47
N GLU A 325 -10.52 15.46 43.13
CA GLU A 325 -10.22 16.87 43.47
C GLU A 325 -8.90 17.05 44.28
N SER A 326 -8.44 15.98 44.93
CA SER A 326 -7.19 15.94 45.68
C SER A 326 -5.92 15.93 44.79
N GLY A 327 -6.08 15.67 43.48
CA GLY A 327 -5.01 15.50 42.49
C GLY A 327 -4.28 14.15 42.63
N GLY A 328 -5.01 13.09 42.97
CA GLY A 328 -4.49 11.73 43.12
C GLY A 328 -4.70 10.88 41.87
N SER A 329 -3.97 9.77 41.74
CA SER A 329 -4.04 8.89 40.57
C SER A 329 -4.98 7.70 40.73
N ILE A 330 -5.40 7.14 39.59
CA ILE A 330 -6.12 5.87 39.46
C ILE A 330 -5.10 4.82 39.00
N GLU A 331 -4.67 3.91 39.88
CA GLU A 331 -3.64 2.91 39.50
C GLU A 331 -4.15 1.98 38.38
N THR A 332 -5.40 1.51 38.45
CA THR A 332 -5.98 0.64 37.42
C THR A 332 -7.42 1.02 37.09
N LEU A 333 -7.73 1.13 35.79
CA LEU A 333 -9.08 1.23 35.28
C LEU A 333 -9.45 -0.09 34.56
N ASN A 334 -10.50 -0.76 35.04
CA ASN A 334 -11.10 -1.89 34.34
C ASN A 334 -12.33 -1.40 33.57
N LEU A 335 -12.33 -1.56 32.24
CA LEU A 335 -13.41 -1.16 31.35
C LEU A 335 -14.01 -2.39 30.65
N ASP A 336 -15.26 -2.74 30.97
CA ASP A 336 -16.03 -3.78 30.28
C ASP A 336 -16.97 -3.15 29.25
N VAL A 337 -16.78 -3.49 27.98
CA VAL A 337 -17.49 -2.87 26.85
C VAL A 337 -18.49 -3.84 26.22
N SER A 338 -19.66 -3.33 25.86
CA SER A 338 -20.67 -4.06 25.08
C SER A 338 -21.44 -3.17 24.11
N ASN A 339 -21.88 -3.76 22.98
CA ASN A 339 -22.79 -3.15 22.00
C ASN A 339 -22.35 -1.78 21.43
N GLY A 340 -21.03 -1.55 21.31
CA GLY A 340 -20.43 -0.36 20.69
C GLY A 340 -20.31 0.82 21.65
N VAL A 341 -19.09 1.28 21.89
CA VAL A 341 -18.76 2.35 22.84
C VAL A 341 -17.82 3.35 22.18
N TYR A 342 -18.16 4.63 22.29
CA TYR A 342 -17.36 5.77 21.83
C TYR A 342 -17.20 6.70 23.03
N LEU A 343 -16.04 6.63 23.67
CA LEU A 343 -15.81 7.16 25.01
C LEU A 343 -14.55 8.02 25.02
N ASN A 344 -14.64 9.14 25.72
CA ASN A 344 -13.50 9.97 26.03
C ASN A 344 -13.34 10.03 27.56
N LEU A 345 -12.19 9.57 28.06
CA LEU A 345 -11.87 9.59 29.49
C LEU A 345 -11.23 10.93 29.86
N GLU A 346 -12.07 11.93 30.09
CA GLU A 346 -11.68 13.27 30.54
C GLU A 346 -11.22 13.25 32.01
N ASP A 347 -10.27 14.12 32.37
CA ASP A 347 -9.58 14.24 33.68
C ASP A 347 -8.85 12.97 34.15
N ALA A 348 -9.54 11.83 34.20
CA ALA A 348 -9.04 10.53 34.61
C ALA A 348 -8.01 9.92 33.65
N GLY A 349 -8.10 10.25 32.35
CA GLY A 349 -7.22 9.70 31.31
C GLY A 349 -5.74 9.87 31.62
N ALA A 350 -5.35 11.06 32.06
CA ALA A 350 -3.96 11.38 32.41
C ALA A 350 -3.48 10.64 33.67
N ASP A 351 -4.39 10.22 34.56
CA ASP A 351 -4.06 9.68 35.88
C ASP A 351 -4.01 8.14 35.94
N ILE A 352 -4.28 7.45 34.82
CA ILE A 352 -4.33 5.98 34.75
C ILE A 352 -2.94 5.40 34.48
N GLU A 353 -2.49 4.47 35.33
CA GLU A 353 -1.24 3.71 35.11
C GLU A 353 -1.49 2.38 34.36
N HIS A 354 -2.61 1.70 34.62
CA HIS A 354 -2.96 0.43 33.99
C HIS A 354 -4.40 0.44 33.47
N LEU A 355 -4.58 0.16 32.18
CA LEU A 355 -5.88 0.08 31.54
C LEU A 355 -6.17 -1.37 31.11
N ALA A 356 -7.19 -1.98 31.71
CA ALA A 356 -7.67 -3.31 31.38
C ALA A 356 -9.03 -3.24 30.68
N ILE A 357 -9.14 -3.76 29.47
CA ILE A 357 -10.36 -3.70 28.65
C ILE A 357 -10.87 -5.11 28.39
N THR A 358 -12.17 -5.32 28.59
CA THR A 358 -12.84 -6.61 28.39
C THR A 358 -14.12 -6.43 27.59
N GLY A 359 -14.79 -7.54 27.25
CA GLY A 359 -16.11 -7.51 26.65
C GLY A 359 -16.11 -7.59 25.12
N ASN A 360 -17.16 -7.07 24.49
CA ASN A 360 -17.42 -7.21 23.06
C ASN A 360 -17.93 -5.94 22.38
N GLY A 361 -17.85 -5.91 21.05
CA GLY A 361 -18.30 -4.77 20.26
C GLY A 361 -17.24 -3.66 20.17
N PRO A 362 -17.36 -2.77 19.17
CA PRO A 362 -16.31 -1.81 18.86
C PRO A 362 -16.13 -0.79 19.99
N LEU A 363 -14.88 -0.43 20.27
CA LEU A 363 -14.48 0.60 21.23
C LEU A 363 -13.62 1.66 20.52
N ASP A 364 -14.08 2.91 20.54
CA ASP A 364 -13.26 4.08 20.22
C ASP A 364 -13.00 4.83 21.52
N LEU A 365 -11.73 4.90 21.92
CA LEU A 365 -11.29 5.37 23.23
C LEU A 365 -10.22 6.45 23.09
N THR A 366 -10.54 7.64 23.59
CA THR A 366 -9.57 8.70 23.85
C THR A 366 -9.50 9.00 25.35
N GLY A 367 -8.48 9.73 25.77
CA GLY A 367 -8.35 10.16 27.15
C GLY A 367 -7.64 11.50 27.24
N GLU A 368 -7.79 12.18 28.38
CA GLU A 368 -7.10 13.44 28.64
C GLU A 368 -5.59 13.26 28.50
N ASP A 369 -4.96 14.22 27.81
CA ASP A 369 -3.54 14.21 27.42
C ASP A 369 -3.08 12.87 26.81
N ASP A 370 -3.96 12.18 26.08
CA ASP A 370 -3.70 10.90 25.40
C ASP A 370 -3.07 9.84 26.35
N PHE A 371 -3.56 9.81 27.60
CA PHE A 371 -3.10 8.92 28.68
C PHE A 371 -1.62 9.11 29.09
N GLU A 372 -1.21 10.33 29.44
CA GLU A 372 0.17 10.72 29.78
C GLU A 372 0.94 9.75 30.71
N ASN A 373 0.28 9.13 31.69
CA ASN A 373 0.93 8.26 32.68
C ASN A 373 0.72 6.75 32.45
N LEU A 374 0.14 6.33 31.32
CA LEU A 374 -0.18 4.92 31.09
C LEU A 374 1.07 4.05 30.95
N VAL A 375 1.17 3.00 31.76
CA VAL A 375 2.25 2.02 31.76
C VAL A 375 1.86 0.77 30.97
N THR A 376 0.62 0.29 31.10
CA THR A 376 0.16 -0.91 30.38
C THR A 376 -1.24 -0.75 29.83
N LEU A 377 -1.42 -1.16 28.58
CA LEU A 377 -2.73 -1.41 27.96
C LEU A 377 -2.91 -2.93 27.79
N ASP A 378 -3.91 -3.51 28.45
CA ASP A 378 -4.29 -4.93 28.32
C ASP A 378 -5.75 -5.02 27.88
N SER A 379 -5.97 -5.46 26.65
CA SER A 379 -7.30 -5.73 26.09
C SER A 379 -7.42 -7.17 25.58
N THR A 380 -6.63 -8.09 26.15
CA THR A 380 -6.56 -9.49 25.71
C THR A 380 -7.89 -10.25 25.85
N GLU A 381 -8.76 -9.82 26.76
CA GLU A 381 -10.12 -10.37 26.93
C GLU A 381 -11.20 -9.60 26.15
N HIS A 382 -10.83 -8.58 25.36
CA HIS A 382 -11.74 -7.86 24.47
C HIS A 382 -11.81 -8.54 23.09
N THR A 383 -13.02 -8.69 22.55
CA THR A 383 -13.22 -9.37 21.24
C THR A 383 -13.75 -8.46 20.13
N GLY A 384 -14.01 -7.18 20.44
CA GLY A 384 -14.40 -6.18 19.45
C GLY A 384 -13.19 -5.44 18.89
N ASP A 385 -13.41 -4.62 17.87
CA ASP A 385 -12.37 -3.74 17.31
C ASP A 385 -12.06 -2.62 18.31
N LEU A 386 -10.79 -2.44 18.67
CA LEU A 386 -10.29 -1.35 19.52
C LEU A 386 -9.63 -0.26 18.67
N ASN A 387 -10.01 1.00 18.87
CA ASN A 387 -9.24 2.16 18.45
C ASN A 387 -8.88 2.97 19.70
N ALA A 388 -7.59 3.06 20.03
CA ALA A 388 -7.11 3.78 21.20
C ALA A 388 -5.92 4.67 20.87
N ASP A 389 -5.96 5.93 21.31
CA ASP A 389 -4.81 6.82 21.30
C ASP A 389 -4.22 6.90 22.70
N VAL A 390 -3.03 6.33 22.87
CA VAL A 390 -2.26 6.36 24.14
C VAL A 390 -0.91 7.05 23.94
N SER A 391 -0.82 7.91 22.92
CA SER A 391 0.43 8.55 22.49
C SER A 391 0.93 9.67 23.41
N GLY A 392 0.17 10.01 24.45
CA GLY A 392 0.62 10.87 25.52
C GLY A 392 1.64 10.20 26.43
N SER A 393 1.60 8.86 26.55
CA SER A 393 2.52 8.14 27.42
C SER A 393 3.92 8.00 26.84
N GLU A 394 4.90 8.60 27.53
CA GLU A 394 6.33 8.35 27.30
C GLU A 394 6.87 7.16 28.11
N VAL A 395 6.05 6.57 29.00
CA VAL A 395 6.43 5.53 29.97
C VAL A 395 5.77 4.18 29.71
N LEU A 396 5.05 4.03 28.60
CA LEU A 396 4.38 2.80 28.19
C LEU A 396 5.37 1.63 28.09
N GLU A 397 5.07 0.53 28.79
CA GLU A 397 5.87 -0.69 28.85
C GLU A 397 5.23 -1.85 28.07
N SER A 398 3.90 -1.90 27.94
CA SER A 398 3.22 -2.95 27.16
C SER A 398 1.92 -2.52 26.50
N VAL A 399 1.66 -3.10 25.32
CA VAL A 399 0.39 -3.05 24.59
C VAL A 399 0.01 -4.48 24.23
N GLU A 400 -1.05 -4.99 24.86
CA GLU A 400 -1.60 -6.31 24.56
C GLU A 400 -3.06 -6.17 24.15
N THR A 401 -3.44 -6.70 22.98
CA THR A 401 -4.82 -6.58 22.47
C THR A 401 -5.46 -7.92 22.10
N GLY A 402 -6.73 -7.84 21.72
CA GLY A 402 -7.67 -8.95 21.70
C GLY A 402 -7.75 -9.66 20.35
N ALA A 403 -8.96 -10.03 19.94
CA ALA A 403 -9.20 -10.69 18.65
C ALA A 403 -9.82 -9.76 17.57
N GLY A 404 -10.00 -8.49 17.89
CA GLY A 404 -10.56 -7.47 16.99
C GLY A 404 -9.53 -6.94 16.01
N ASN A 405 -9.97 -6.11 15.05
CA ASN A 405 -9.02 -5.33 14.28
C ASN A 405 -8.63 -4.10 15.10
N ASP A 406 -7.49 -4.18 15.77
CA ASP A 406 -7.13 -3.20 16.78
C ASP A 406 -6.15 -2.16 16.21
N ARG A 407 -6.37 -0.89 16.52
CA ARG A 407 -5.46 0.22 16.24
C ARG A 407 -5.08 0.91 17.54
N VAL A 408 -3.79 0.91 17.85
CA VAL A 408 -3.24 1.58 19.04
C VAL A 408 -2.18 2.59 18.61
N VAL A 409 -2.35 3.86 18.99
CA VAL A 409 -1.38 4.93 18.74
C VAL A 409 -0.47 5.08 19.97
N ILE A 410 0.85 5.01 19.76
CA ILE A 410 1.87 5.13 20.81
C ILE A 410 2.82 6.28 20.52
N HIS A 411 3.44 6.82 21.56
CA HIS A 411 4.45 7.86 21.41
C HIS A 411 5.76 7.29 20.82
N HIS A 412 6.43 8.02 19.92
CA HIS A 412 7.68 7.54 19.31
C HIS A 412 8.81 7.20 20.30
N SER A 413 8.81 7.74 21.53
CA SER A 413 9.85 7.45 22.53
C SER A 413 9.69 6.09 23.20
N THR A 414 8.49 5.49 23.12
CA THR A 414 8.20 4.17 23.67
C THR A 414 8.75 3.06 22.77
N ALA A 415 8.84 3.30 21.46
CA ALA A 415 9.56 2.46 20.49
C ALA A 415 11.09 2.57 20.67
N ASN A 416 11.59 2.14 21.83
CA ASN A 416 12.99 2.24 22.27
C ASN A 416 13.71 0.87 22.33
N GLY A 417 13.01 -0.22 22.03
CA GLY A 417 13.48 -1.61 22.05
C GLY A 417 13.03 -2.43 23.26
N ASP A 418 12.47 -1.79 24.29
CA ASP A 418 12.00 -2.46 25.52
C ASP A 418 10.47 -2.66 25.55
N LEU A 419 9.70 -1.90 24.76
CA LEU A 419 8.25 -2.02 24.66
C LEU A 419 7.84 -3.42 24.19
N VAL A 420 6.89 -4.04 24.91
CA VAL A 420 6.29 -5.33 24.54
C VAL A 420 4.97 -5.08 23.83
N VAL A 421 4.81 -5.61 22.61
CA VAL A 421 3.57 -5.48 21.83
C VAL A 421 3.11 -6.85 21.36
N ASP A 422 1.88 -7.23 21.71
CA ASP A 422 1.17 -8.38 21.15
C ASP A 422 -0.27 -7.98 20.87
N MET A 423 -0.60 -7.71 19.60
CA MET A 423 -1.94 -7.24 19.23
C MET A 423 -2.95 -8.38 18.96
N GLY A 424 -2.63 -9.62 19.35
CA GLY A 424 -3.57 -10.73 19.29
C GLY A 424 -4.02 -11.16 17.89
N GLU A 425 -5.28 -11.59 17.71
CA GLU A 425 -5.80 -11.97 16.38
C GLU A 425 -6.42 -10.74 15.69
N GLY A 426 -6.41 -10.67 14.36
CA GLY A 426 -7.03 -9.56 13.62
C GLY A 426 -6.08 -8.91 12.62
N GLU A 427 -6.54 -7.86 11.95
CA GLU A 427 -5.72 -6.96 11.12
C GLU A 427 -5.39 -5.71 11.95
N ASN A 428 -4.25 -5.76 12.61
CA ASN A 428 -3.85 -4.82 13.64
C ASN A 428 -2.91 -3.74 13.12
N ILE A 429 -3.05 -2.55 13.70
CA ILE A 429 -2.30 -1.35 13.36
C ILE A 429 -1.61 -0.81 14.62
N LEU A 430 -0.27 -0.87 14.63
CA LEU A 430 0.52 -0.13 15.60
C LEU A 430 0.89 1.22 14.96
N ALA A 431 0.30 2.30 15.47
CA ALA A 431 0.55 3.65 14.98
C ALA A 431 1.55 4.38 15.89
N ILE A 432 2.51 5.08 15.30
CA ILE A 432 3.52 5.86 16.02
C ILE A 432 3.24 7.34 15.80
N ASP A 433 3.07 8.10 16.87
CA ASP A 433 2.96 9.55 16.86
C ASP A 433 4.32 10.22 17.14
N SER A 434 4.60 11.35 16.50
CA SER A 434 5.88 12.07 16.61
C SER A 434 5.97 13.04 17.80
N GLY A 435 4.99 12.97 18.70
CA GLY A 435 4.80 13.76 19.90
C GLY A 435 4.41 15.20 19.55
N SER A 436 4.96 16.15 20.28
CA SER A 436 4.80 17.59 20.00
C SER A 436 5.28 18.08 18.62
N SER A 437 5.85 17.21 17.79
CA SER A 437 6.33 17.51 16.45
C SER A 437 5.22 17.30 15.42
N PRO A 438 5.02 18.19 14.43
CA PRO A 438 4.05 17.95 13.37
C PRO A 438 4.58 16.99 12.27
N VAL A 439 5.85 16.56 12.37
CA VAL A 439 6.53 15.75 11.36
C VAL A 439 7.43 14.68 11.96
N PHE A 440 7.51 13.53 11.30
CA PHE A 440 8.55 12.51 11.48
C PHE A 440 9.80 12.87 10.69
N GLY A 441 10.78 13.49 11.36
CA GLY A 441 12.08 13.79 10.75
C GLY A 441 12.99 12.56 10.65
N ALA A 442 13.97 12.61 9.74
CA ALA A 442 14.94 11.53 9.49
C ALA A 442 15.60 10.94 10.76
N THR A 443 16.03 11.78 11.70
CA THR A 443 16.62 11.34 12.97
C THR A 443 15.63 10.58 13.85
N ARG A 444 14.36 11.01 13.87
CA ARG A 444 13.33 10.35 14.68
C ARG A 444 12.99 8.99 14.10
N LEU A 445 12.78 8.92 12.78
CA LEU A 445 12.56 7.67 12.07
C LEU A 445 13.70 6.67 12.32
N SER A 446 14.95 7.13 12.23
CA SER A 446 16.15 6.31 12.48
C SER A 446 16.39 5.90 13.92
N ASN A 447 15.66 6.47 14.87
CA ASN A 447 15.78 6.14 16.29
C ASN A 447 14.68 5.18 16.76
N LEU A 448 13.68 4.88 15.94
CA LEU A 448 12.69 3.86 16.27
C LEU A 448 13.38 2.51 16.43
N LYS A 449 13.05 1.81 17.52
CA LYS A 449 13.59 0.49 17.84
C LYS A 449 12.48 -0.38 18.41
N PHE A 450 12.33 -1.57 17.85
CA PHE A 450 11.27 -2.52 18.23
C PHE A 450 11.82 -3.79 18.90
N ALA A 451 13.14 -3.91 19.01
CA ALA A 451 13.81 -4.92 19.81
C ALA A 451 15.19 -4.42 20.29
N ASP A 452 15.60 -4.83 21.49
CA ASP A 452 17.00 -4.75 21.93
C ASP A 452 17.68 -6.12 21.77
N THR A 453 18.99 -6.08 21.57
CA THR A 453 19.87 -7.25 21.37
C THR A 453 19.88 -8.26 22.53
N ASP A 454 19.37 -7.86 23.70
CA ASP A 454 19.37 -8.65 24.94
C ASP A 454 17.95 -8.84 25.55
N SER A 455 16.87 -8.35 24.91
CA SER A 455 15.50 -8.35 25.46
C SER A 455 14.54 -9.36 24.80
N ASP A 456 13.46 -9.70 25.51
CA ASP A 456 12.29 -10.42 24.98
C ASP A 456 11.28 -9.46 24.30
N GLY A 457 11.62 -8.16 24.21
CA GLY A 457 10.80 -7.13 23.57
C GLY A 457 10.62 -7.47 22.10
N LYS A 458 9.38 -7.70 21.72
CA LYS A 458 8.97 -8.07 20.37
C LYS A 458 7.68 -7.34 20.05
N VAL A 459 7.50 -7.13 18.75
CA VAL A 459 6.24 -6.70 18.19
C VAL A 459 5.65 -7.90 17.45
N GLU A 460 4.65 -8.53 18.07
CA GLU A 460 3.96 -9.70 17.54
C GLU A 460 2.54 -9.31 17.09
N ASN A 461 2.05 -10.00 16.06
CA ASN A 461 0.70 -9.85 15.52
C ASN A 461 0.31 -8.44 15.03
N VAL A 462 1.27 -7.70 14.47
CA VAL A 462 1.03 -6.40 13.84
C VAL A 462 1.13 -6.52 12.31
N GLN A 463 0.04 -6.25 11.59
CA GLN A 463 0.01 -6.31 10.12
C GLN A 463 0.43 -4.98 9.49
N THR A 464 0.13 -3.86 10.16
CA THR A 464 0.49 -2.51 9.69
C THR A 464 1.23 -1.73 10.77
N LEU A 465 2.42 -1.25 10.43
CA LEU A 465 3.11 -0.17 11.15
C LEU A 465 2.71 1.17 10.53
N GLU A 466 2.03 2.02 11.27
CA GLU A 466 1.59 3.35 10.81
C GLU A 466 2.49 4.44 11.40
N LEU A 467 2.94 5.38 10.57
CA LEU A 467 3.50 6.66 11.01
C LEU A 467 2.40 7.72 10.89
N ALA A 468 1.80 8.07 12.03
CA ALA A 468 0.56 8.85 12.09
C ALA A 468 0.71 10.31 11.63
N ASN A 469 1.93 10.87 11.67
CA ASN A 469 2.19 12.21 11.15
C ASN A 469 3.06 12.17 9.89
N LYS A 470 3.05 13.27 9.13
CA LYS A 470 3.84 13.43 7.91
C LYS A 470 5.33 13.17 8.14
N ALA A 471 5.93 12.28 7.37
CA ALA A 471 7.37 12.07 7.35
C ALA A 471 8.05 13.06 6.39
N PHE A 472 9.09 13.74 6.88
CA PHE A 472 9.86 14.71 6.09
C PHE A 472 11.36 14.52 6.35
N LEU A 473 12.11 14.10 5.34
CA LEU A 473 13.53 13.74 5.48
C LEU A 473 14.43 14.92 5.11
N PHE A 474 15.15 15.45 6.10
CA PHE A 474 16.20 16.47 5.88
C PHE A 474 17.59 15.88 5.67
N ASN A 475 17.75 14.56 5.89
CA ASN A 475 18.95 13.75 5.72
C ASN A 475 18.50 12.31 5.47
N ASN A 476 19.42 11.42 5.07
CA ASN A 476 19.14 9.98 4.99
C ASN A 476 18.57 9.45 6.32
N ALA A 477 17.61 8.54 6.20
CA ALA A 477 16.95 7.88 7.31
C ALA A 477 17.02 6.37 7.15
N SER A 478 16.90 5.64 8.25
CA SER A 478 16.68 4.20 8.23
C SER A 478 15.43 3.85 9.04
N LEU A 479 14.62 2.92 8.55
CA LEU A 479 13.53 2.31 9.31
C LEU A 479 13.95 0.88 9.64
N ASP A 480 14.25 0.63 10.91
CA ASP A 480 14.66 -0.69 11.39
C ASP A 480 13.45 -1.46 11.89
N LEU A 481 13.07 -2.49 11.15
CA LEU A 481 11.94 -3.37 11.46
C LEU A 481 12.38 -4.61 12.27
N THR A 482 13.62 -4.63 12.77
CA THR A 482 14.06 -5.69 13.67
C THR A 482 13.19 -5.71 14.93
N GLY A 483 12.55 -6.86 15.18
CA GLY A 483 11.64 -7.06 16.31
C GLY A 483 10.22 -7.44 15.90
N PHE A 484 9.82 -7.10 14.67
CA PHE A 484 8.57 -7.56 14.08
C PHE A 484 8.64 -9.03 13.67
N ASP A 485 7.49 -9.70 13.73
CA ASP A 485 7.31 -11.06 13.24
C ASP A 485 6.99 -11.10 11.72
N GLU A 486 6.64 -12.28 11.21
CA GLU A 486 6.32 -12.49 9.79
C GLU A 486 4.95 -11.92 9.37
N ASN A 487 4.14 -11.40 10.30
CA ASN A 487 2.82 -10.85 10.00
C ASN A 487 2.88 -9.42 9.46
N LEU A 488 3.95 -8.66 9.75
CA LEU A 488 4.09 -7.30 9.23
C LEU A 488 4.16 -7.31 7.70
N SER A 489 3.12 -6.76 7.06
CA SER A 489 3.03 -6.68 5.60
C SER A 489 2.99 -5.25 5.08
N THR A 490 2.69 -4.27 5.93
CA THR A 490 2.49 -2.88 5.51
C THR A 490 3.21 -1.90 6.43
N VAL A 491 3.92 -0.93 5.84
CA VAL A 491 4.32 0.31 6.52
C VAL A 491 3.52 1.45 5.89
N LEU A 492 2.69 2.12 6.69
CA LEU A 492 1.82 3.20 6.26
C LEU A 492 2.37 4.57 6.70
N PHE A 493 2.63 5.45 5.74
CA PHE A 493 2.93 6.86 5.98
C PHE A 493 1.63 7.67 5.87
N ASP A 494 0.84 7.73 6.94
CA ASP A 494 -0.53 8.27 6.88
C ASP A 494 -0.56 9.73 6.42
N GLY A 495 0.26 10.59 7.03
CA GLY A 495 0.44 11.99 6.62
C GLY A 495 1.35 12.20 5.39
N GLY A 496 1.76 11.12 4.72
CA GLY A 496 2.69 11.14 3.58
C GLY A 496 4.17 11.12 3.95
N LEU A 497 5.01 10.88 2.94
CA LEU A 497 6.46 10.91 2.99
C LEU A 497 7.00 11.87 1.93
N ASP A 498 7.82 12.82 2.38
CA ASP A 498 8.66 13.67 1.53
C ASP A 498 10.13 13.37 1.86
N GLY A 499 10.81 12.69 0.95
CA GLY A 499 12.21 12.33 1.08
C GLY A 499 13.16 13.50 0.83
N ASN A 500 12.71 14.53 0.10
CA ASN A 500 13.52 15.69 -0.30
C ASN A 500 14.90 15.25 -0.84
N ALA A 501 14.88 14.25 -1.73
CA ALA A 501 16.01 13.55 -2.36
C ALA A 501 17.01 12.94 -1.35
N ASN A 502 16.50 12.39 -0.25
CA ASN A 502 17.31 11.65 0.74
C ASN A 502 16.95 10.17 0.75
N GLU A 503 17.91 9.36 1.18
CA GLU A 503 17.73 7.92 1.27
C GLU A 503 16.77 7.53 2.39
N LEU A 504 15.81 6.66 2.09
CA LEU A 504 15.10 5.84 3.08
C LEU A 504 15.58 4.40 2.96
N LYS A 505 16.32 3.93 3.97
CA LYS A 505 16.75 2.54 4.06
C LYS A 505 15.83 1.72 4.96
N VAL A 506 15.28 0.62 4.45
CA VAL A 506 14.54 -0.35 5.28
C VAL A 506 15.50 -1.44 5.77
N ILE A 507 15.51 -1.72 7.07
CA ILE A 507 16.40 -2.70 7.71
C ILE A 507 15.54 -3.84 8.28
N SER A 508 16.00 -5.08 8.07
CA SER A 508 15.31 -6.32 8.46
C SER A 508 13.83 -6.43 8.00
N PRO A 509 13.48 -6.06 6.76
CA PRO A 509 12.11 -6.18 6.28
C PRO A 509 11.70 -7.64 6.05
N ASN A 510 10.39 -7.90 6.06
CA ASN A 510 9.81 -9.12 5.52
C ASN A 510 10.00 -9.17 3.98
N ALA A 511 9.98 -10.39 3.42
CA ALA A 511 10.25 -10.60 2.00
C ALA A 511 9.19 -9.95 1.09
N ASP A 512 7.94 -9.93 1.56
CA ASP A 512 6.82 -9.24 0.93
C ASP A 512 6.49 -8.02 1.79
N LEU A 513 6.56 -6.82 1.22
CA LEU A 513 6.29 -5.59 1.96
C LEU A 513 5.55 -4.58 1.08
N THR A 514 4.56 -3.92 1.67
CA THR A 514 3.88 -2.76 1.10
C THR A 514 4.32 -1.50 1.83
N LEU A 515 4.83 -0.52 1.09
CA LEU A 515 4.99 0.85 1.57
C LEU A 515 3.77 1.65 1.09
N ALA A 516 2.91 2.05 2.01
CA ALA A 516 1.66 2.74 1.71
C ALA A 516 1.70 4.21 2.14
N SER A 517 0.94 5.07 1.47
CA SER A 517 0.72 6.45 1.87
C SER A 517 -0.71 6.90 1.54
N ASN A 518 -1.35 7.60 2.48
CA ASN A 518 -2.68 8.22 2.30
C ASN A 518 -2.59 9.69 1.83
N ASP A 519 -1.38 10.21 1.62
CA ASP A 519 -1.10 11.51 1.02
C ASP A 519 -0.10 11.29 -0.14
N SER A 520 1.18 11.63 0.04
CA SER A 520 2.21 11.45 -0.99
C SER A 520 3.35 10.53 -0.56
N PHE A 521 4.14 10.03 -1.52
CA PHE A 521 5.42 9.36 -1.31
C PHE A 521 6.38 9.93 -2.34
N GLU A 522 7.07 11.02 -2.01
CA GLU A 522 7.74 11.89 -2.98
C GLU A 522 9.23 12.08 -2.67
N ASP A 523 10.03 12.27 -3.72
CA ASP A 523 11.46 12.61 -3.67
C ASP A 523 12.30 11.65 -2.81
N VAL A 524 12.09 10.33 -2.94
CA VAL A 524 12.76 9.31 -2.11
C VAL A 524 13.80 8.50 -2.88
N ASP A 525 15.03 8.47 -2.37
CA ASP A 525 16.01 7.45 -2.75
C ASP A 525 15.72 6.18 -1.91
N LEU A 526 15.11 5.16 -2.51
CA LEU A 526 14.63 3.99 -1.77
C LEU A 526 15.64 2.85 -1.75
N HIS A 527 16.04 2.44 -0.54
CA HIS A 527 16.88 1.26 -0.33
C HIS A 527 16.04 0.14 0.30
N THR A 528 15.68 -0.85 -0.52
CA THR A 528 14.71 -1.92 -0.19
C THR A 528 15.29 -3.04 0.64
N ASN A 529 16.60 -3.29 0.52
CA ASN A 529 17.30 -4.32 1.26
C ASN A 529 16.66 -5.71 1.04
N GLY A 530 16.48 -6.53 2.07
CA GLY A 530 16.07 -7.93 1.99
C GLY A 530 14.67 -8.22 1.40
N ILE A 531 13.95 -7.21 0.91
CA ILE A 531 12.65 -7.33 0.25
C ILE A 531 12.81 -8.06 -1.09
N THR A 532 11.92 -9.02 -1.34
CA THR A 532 11.81 -9.76 -2.61
C THR A 532 10.68 -9.17 -3.46
N ASN A 533 9.52 -8.91 -2.86
CA ASN A 533 8.37 -8.33 -3.54
C ASN A 533 7.95 -7.03 -2.85
N LEU A 534 8.20 -5.91 -3.51
CA LEU A 534 7.84 -4.58 -3.02
C LEU A 534 6.60 -4.06 -3.75
N THR A 535 5.60 -3.65 -2.96
CA THR A 535 4.50 -2.80 -3.43
C THR A 535 4.65 -1.41 -2.83
N VAL A 536 4.53 -0.36 -3.63
CA VAL A 536 4.37 1.02 -3.14
C VAL A 536 2.99 1.50 -3.58
N ASN A 537 2.13 1.81 -2.62
CA ASN A 537 0.74 2.20 -2.86
C ASN A 537 0.46 3.59 -2.29
N VAL A 538 0.12 4.54 -3.15
CA VAL A 538 -0.18 5.92 -2.76
C VAL A 538 -1.62 6.24 -3.14
N THR A 539 -2.45 6.54 -2.15
CA THR A 539 -3.81 7.05 -2.36
C THR A 539 -3.84 8.54 -2.03
N GLY A 540 -3.93 9.41 -3.04
CA GLY A 540 -3.97 10.86 -2.86
C GLY A 540 -2.99 11.61 -3.78
N GLY A 541 -1.80 11.90 -3.27
CA GLY A 541 -0.76 12.71 -3.90
C GLY A 541 0.11 11.95 -4.91
N ASN A 542 1.37 12.38 -5.07
CA ASN A 542 2.28 11.79 -6.04
C ASN A 542 3.07 10.61 -5.43
N LEU A 543 3.55 9.75 -6.31
CA LEU A 543 4.51 8.69 -6.04
C LEU A 543 5.78 9.01 -6.84
N ASP A 544 6.89 9.27 -6.17
CA ASP A 544 8.17 9.56 -6.81
C ASP A 544 9.33 8.85 -6.08
N ILE A 545 9.97 7.93 -6.80
CA ILE A 545 11.17 7.23 -6.36
C ILE A 545 12.33 7.69 -7.24
N ASP A 546 13.13 8.62 -6.70
CA ASP A 546 14.26 9.28 -7.37
C ASP A 546 15.39 8.29 -7.71
N GLN A 547 15.61 7.28 -6.86
CA GLN A 547 16.54 6.18 -7.08
C GLN A 547 16.11 4.92 -6.34
N LEU A 548 16.53 3.76 -6.84
CA LEU A 548 16.26 2.45 -6.22
C LEU A 548 17.56 1.66 -6.01
N SER A 549 17.74 1.11 -4.81
CA SER A 549 18.81 0.16 -4.51
C SER A 549 18.30 -1.02 -3.68
N SER A 550 18.87 -2.21 -3.89
CA SER A 550 18.50 -3.43 -3.15
C SER A 550 19.69 -4.15 -2.52
N LYS A 551 20.91 -3.61 -2.66
CA LYS A 551 22.14 -4.23 -2.18
C LYS A 551 22.55 -3.69 -0.82
N GLU A 552 22.64 -4.58 0.16
CA GLU A 552 23.22 -4.26 1.48
C GLU A 552 24.68 -3.77 1.35
N PRO A 553 25.07 -2.69 2.03
CA PRO A 553 26.47 -2.35 2.19
C PRO A 553 27.23 -3.50 2.87
N ASP A 554 28.43 -3.77 2.35
CA ASP A 554 29.31 -4.86 2.77
C ASP A 554 29.65 -4.79 4.28
N VAL A 555 28.89 -5.54 5.10
CA VAL A 555 29.22 -5.77 6.50
C VAL A 555 30.06 -7.06 6.55
N ASP A 556 31.33 -6.93 6.95
CA ASP A 556 32.31 -8.02 7.11
C ASP A 556 32.98 -8.61 5.84
N GLY A 557 32.85 -8.01 4.66
CA GLY A 557 33.51 -8.50 3.44
C GLY A 557 32.76 -9.65 2.75
N VAL A 558 31.47 -9.84 3.07
CA VAL A 558 30.58 -10.82 2.47
C VAL A 558 29.50 -10.05 1.71
N ALA A 559 29.65 -9.98 0.38
CA ALA A 559 28.61 -9.43 -0.48
C ALA A 559 27.29 -10.18 -0.25
N VAL A 560 26.24 -9.43 0.09
CA VAL A 560 24.85 -9.91 0.09
C VAL A 560 24.26 -9.50 -1.24
N ASP A 561 23.73 -10.47 -1.98
CA ASP A 561 23.15 -10.24 -3.30
C ASP A 561 21.87 -9.39 -3.15
N ALA A 562 21.58 -8.56 -4.16
CA ALA A 562 20.27 -7.94 -4.35
C ALA A 562 19.15 -8.97 -4.16
N LYS A 563 18.00 -8.60 -3.58
CA LYS A 563 16.88 -9.54 -3.40
C LYS A 563 15.60 -9.17 -4.12
N LEU A 564 15.45 -7.90 -4.51
CA LEU A 564 14.22 -7.42 -5.12
C LEU A 564 13.99 -8.11 -6.47
N GLU A 565 12.89 -8.83 -6.60
CA GLU A 565 12.46 -9.51 -7.82
C GLU A 565 11.28 -8.80 -8.48
N THR A 566 10.31 -8.30 -7.70
CA THR A 566 9.14 -7.59 -8.22
C THR A 566 8.97 -6.23 -7.58
N LEU A 567 8.71 -5.21 -8.41
CA LEU A 567 8.33 -3.87 -7.99
C LEU A 567 6.97 -3.50 -8.59
N THR A 568 6.01 -3.20 -7.72
CA THR A 568 4.69 -2.69 -8.12
C THR A 568 4.49 -1.30 -7.53
N LEU A 569 4.24 -0.31 -8.37
CA LEU A 569 3.92 1.06 -8.00
C LEU A 569 2.47 1.35 -8.38
N THR A 570 1.67 1.81 -7.43
CA THR A 570 0.28 2.18 -7.64
C THR A 570 0.03 3.55 -7.05
N GLN A 571 -0.37 4.50 -7.90
CA GLN A 571 -0.79 5.83 -7.51
C GLN A 571 -2.27 5.99 -7.90
N THR A 572 -3.11 6.30 -6.92
CA THR A 572 -4.54 6.53 -7.12
C THR A 572 -4.95 7.87 -6.53
N ALA A 573 -5.58 8.74 -7.30
CA ALA A 573 -6.07 10.03 -6.83
C ALA A 573 -7.52 10.28 -7.28
N ASP A 574 -8.14 11.30 -6.68
CA ASP A 574 -9.30 11.93 -7.32
C ASP A 574 -8.83 12.51 -8.68
N PRO A 575 -9.50 12.24 -9.81
CA PRO A 575 -9.15 12.78 -11.14
C PRO A 575 -9.03 14.31 -11.19
N LEU A 576 -9.62 15.03 -10.22
CA LEU A 576 -9.50 16.49 -10.12
C LEU A 576 -8.19 16.96 -9.49
N VAL A 577 -7.37 16.05 -8.98
CA VAL A 577 -6.07 16.31 -8.34
C VAL A 577 -4.96 15.88 -9.30
N SER A 578 -4.11 16.83 -9.67
CA SER A 578 -2.90 16.51 -10.45
C SER A 578 -2.04 15.55 -9.64
N SER A 579 -1.75 14.39 -10.23
CA SER A 579 -0.94 13.37 -9.60
C SER A 579 -0.07 12.65 -10.63
N TYR A 580 1.00 11.99 -10.16
CA TYR A 580 1.86 11.18 -11.02
C TYR A 580 2.53 10.04 -10.25
N SER A 581 3.00 9.03 -10.99
CA SER A 581 3.95 8.02 -10.53
C SER A 581 5.25 8.14 -11.34
N ALA A 582 6.37 8.35 -10.68
CA ALA A 582 7.70 8.40 -11.28
C ALA A 582 8.64 7.38 -10.61
N LEU A 583 9.43 6.69 -11.42
CA LEU A 583 10.45 5.74 -10.98
C LEU A 583 11.70 5.94 -11.81
N ASP A 584 12.79 6.28 -11.12
CA ASP A 584 14.11 6.42 -11.71
C ASP A 584 15.05 5.33 -11.14
N ILE A 585 15.74 4.61 -12.04
CA ILE A 585 16.75 3.61 -11.68
C ILE A 585 18.03 3.93 -12.45
N THR A 586 19.08 4.36 -11.75
CA THR A 586 20.43 4.47 -12.30
C THR A 586 21.29 3.33 -11.76
N SER A 587 21.39 2.23 -12.52
CA SER A 587 22.12 1.05 -12.08
C SER A 587 23.64 1.25 -12.14
N ASP A 588 24.26 1.13 -10.97
CA ASP A 588 25.70 1.23 -10.76
C ASP A 588 26.13 0.32 -9.58
N PRO A 589 27.43 0.19 -9.28
CA PRO A 589 27.90 -0.70 -8.20
C PRO A 589 27.33 -0.43 -6.79
N THR A 590 26.76 0.76 -6.56
CA THR A 590 26.11 1.18 -5.31
C THR A 590 24.58 1.11 -5.36
N HIS A 591 23.99 1.07 -6.56
CA HIS A 591 22.55 0.93 -6.83
C HIS A 591 22.29 -0.35 -7.63
N ASP A 592 22.41 -1.48 -6.96
CA ASP A 592 22.30 -2.82 -7.55
C ASP A 592 20.87 -3.33 -7.41
N VAL A 593 20.29 -3.70 -8.55
CA VAL A 593 18.95 -4.26 -8.73
C VAL A 593 19.00 -5.53 -9.60
N SER A 594 20.11 -6.27 -9.53
CA SER A 594 20.45 -7.40 -10.44
C SER A 594 19.42 -8.51 -10.49
N ASN A 595 18.58 -8.66 -9.47
CA ASN A 595 17.54 -9.67 -9.40
C ASN A 595 16.14 -9.16 -9.80
N LEU A 596 15.99 -7.87 -10.12
CA LEU A 596 14.72 -7.28 -10.50
C LEU A 596 14.25 -7.88 -11.82
N GLN A 597 13.10 -8.56 -11.79
CA GLN A 597 12.50 -9.25 -12.92
C GLN A 597 11.31 -8.48 -13.49
N THR A 598 10.50 -7.85 -12.64
CA THR A 598 9.27 -7.18 -13.08
C THR A 598 9.12 -5.79 -12.48
N ILE A 599 8.79 -4.82 -13.33
CA ILE A 599 8.35 -3.48 -12.93
C ILE A 599 6.93 -3.27 -13.43
N THR A 600 6.01 -2.94 -12.53
CA THR A 600 4.65 -2.49 -12.87
C THR A 600 4.42 -1.12 -12.25
N SER A 601 4.08 -0.12 -13.05
CA SER A 601 3.74 1.23 -12.59
C SER A 601 2.36 1.60 -13.12
N THR A 602 1.44 1.95 -12.22
CA THR A 602 0.08 2.39 -12.56
C THR A 602 -0.23 3.68 -11.83
N ALA A 603 -0.67 4.71 -12.56
CA ALA A 603 -1.06 6.00 -11.99
C ALA A 603 -2.44 6.42 -12.50
N THR A 604 -3.16 7.19 -11.67
CA THR A 604 -4.36 7.88 -12.15
C THR A 604 -3.96 8.97 -13.14
N GLY A 605 -3.04 9.86 -12.74
CA GLY A 605 -2.41 10.82 -13.66
C GLY A 605 -1.19 10.22 -14.37
N ASN A 606 -0.15 11.02 -14.60
CA ASN A 606 0.99 10.62 -15.41
C ASN A 606 1.78 9.45 -14.80
N ALA A 607 2.26 8.51 -15.61
CA ALA A 607 3.14 7.43 -15.19
C ALA A 607 4.47 7.47 -15.96
N SER A 608 5.60 7.41 -15.26
CA SER A 608 6.94 7.42 -15.85
C SER A 608 7.85 6.37 -15.22
N VAL A 609 8.57 5.63 -16.06
CA VAL A 609 9.63 4.70 -15.64
C VAL A 609 10.88 4.98 -16.47
N GLU A 610 11.99 5.30 -15.80
CA GLU A 610 13.30 5.45 -16.40
C GLU A 610 14.31 4.46 -15.80
N VAL A 611 14.97 3.68 -16.66
CA VAL A 611 16.03 2.73 -16.25
C VAL A 611 17.29 2.98 -17.07
N LYS A 612 18.38 3.34 -16.38
CA LYS A 612 19.71 3.62 -16.93
C LYS A 612 20.71 2.56 -16.48
N ALA A 613 21.14 1.71 -17.40
CA ALA A 613 22.07 0.60 -17.23
C ALA A 613 23.38 0.82 -18.02
N THR A 614 23.99 1.99 -17.85
CA THR A 614 25.13 2.43 -18.68
C THR A 614 26.49 2.07 -18.11
N SER A 615 26.55 1.63 -16.84
CA SER A 615 27.78 1.28 -16.16
C SER A 615 28.29 -0.11 -16.60
N ALA A 616 29.60 -0.37 -16.45
CA ALA A 616 30.18 -1.66 -16.86
C ALA A 616 29.78 -2.84 -15.96
N ASP A 617 29.26 -2.51 -14.78
CA ASP A 617 28.76 -3.42 -13.75
C ASP A 617 27.25 -3.19 -13.56
N ALA A 618 26.54 -2.82 -14.64
CA ALA A 618 25.10 -2.53 -14.57
C ALA A 618 24.31 -3.82 -14.32
N ASP A 619 23.43 -3.75 -13.33
CA ASP A 619 22.77 -4.85 -12.64
C ASP A 619 21.27 -4.87 -12.96
N VAL A 620 20.89 -5.01 -14.23
CA VAL A 620 19.47 -5.10 -14.67
C VAL A 620 19.20 -6.26 -15.64
N GLY A 621 20.18 -7.13 -15.87
CA GLY A 621 20.09 -8.22 -16.84
C GLY A 621 19.05 -9.31 -16.52
N SER A 622 18.40 -9.28 -15.35
CA SER A 622 17.30 -10.19 -14.99
C SER A 622 15.91 -9.64 -15.31
N LEU A 623 15.79 -8.39 -15.75
CA LEU A 623 14.50 -7.73 -16.01
C LEU A 623 13.81 -8.37 -17.21
N THR A 624 12.67 -9.03 -16.97
CA THR A 624 11.89 -9.73 -18.01
C THR A 624 10.71 -8.92 -18.52
N SER A 625 10.11 -8.07 -17.67
CA SER A 625 8.91 -7.30 -18.06
C SER A 625 8.83 -5.93 -17.41
N VAL A 626 8.39 -4.93 -18.20
CA VAL A 626 8.05 -3.58 -17.72
C VAL A 626 6.65 -3.19 -18.19
N SER A 627 5.80 -2.74 -17.29
CA SER A 627 4.47 -2.21 -17.60
C SER A 627 4.30 -0.82 -17.02
N VAL A 628 3.90 0.15 -17.85
CA VAL A 628 3.62 1.54 -17.46
C VAL A 628 2.20 1.87 -17.88
N THR A 629 1.36 2.30 -16.94
CA THR A 629 -0.05 2.58 -17.20
C THR A 629 -0.48 3.88 -16.54
N SER A 630 -1.08 4.76 -17.33
CA SER A 630 -1.77 5.96 -16.89
C SER A 630 -3.24 5.87 -17.31
N THR A 631 -4.17 6.24 -16.43
CA THR A 631 -5.62 6.17 -16.72
C THR A 631 -6.27 7.52 -17.05
N ASP A 632 -5.56 8.63 -16.84
CA ASP A 632 -6.04 10.01 -17.03
C ASP A 632 -4.83 10.96 -17.23
N GLY A 633 -3.90 10.56 -18.12
CA GLY A 633 -2.67 11.31 -18.41
C GLY A 633 -1.67 10.53 -19.26
N ASP A 634 -0.42 11.00 -19.28
CA ASP A 634 0.65 10.46 -20.12
C ASP A 634 1.32 9.22 -19.51
N ALA A 635 1.84 8.32 -20.36
CA ALA A 635 2.69 7.20 -19.93
C ALA A 635 4.05 7.24 -20.63
N THR A 636 5.15 7.20 -19.88
CA THR A 636 6.53 7.29 -20.39
C THR A 636 7.39 6.11 -19.96
N LEU A 637 8.10 5.51 -20.91
CA LEU A 637 9.11 4.47 -20.68
C LEU A 637 10.43 4.85 -21.34
N ASN A 638 11.48 5.01 -20.52
CA ASN A 638 12.83 5.30 -20.99
C ASN A 638 13.79 4.20 -20.53
N LEU A 639 14.35 3.42 -21.45
CA LEU A 639 15.37 2.40 -21.16
C LEU A 639 16.66 2.75 -21.88
N THR A 640 17.76 2.86 -21.13
CA THR A 640 19.10 3.14 -21.69
C THR A 640 20.11 2.10 -21.21
N GLY A 641 20.52 1.21 -22.10
CA GLY A 641 21.51 0.17 -21.82
C GLY A 641 22.93 0.61 -22.11
N ARG A 642 23.86 -0.35 -22.02
CA ARG A 642 25.26 -0.12 -22.37
C ARG A 642 25.43 -0.18 -23.88
N ALA A 643 26.06 0.82 -24.47
CA ALA A 643 26.32 0.82 -25.90
C ALA A 643 27.12 -0.41 -26.38
N GLY A 644 26.63 -1.05 -27.44
CA GLY A 644 27.31 -2.14 -28.12
C GLY A 644 28.65 -1.71 -28.72
N SER A 645 29.59 -2.65 -28.84
CA SER A 645 30.91 -2.37 -29.42
C SER A 645 30.95 -2.69 -30.92
N ALA A 646 31.11 -1.67 -31.75
CA ALA A 646 31.42 -1.85 -33.17
C ALA A 646 32.89 -2.25 -33.38
N ALA A 647 33.14 -3.18 -34.31
CA ALA A 647 34.48 -3.39 -34.81
C ALA A 647 34.89 -2.24 -35.73
N VAL A 648 36.06 -1.64 -35.47
CA VAL A 648 36.73 -0.81 -36.46
C VAL A 648 37.22 -1.73 -37.57
N ALA A 649 36.52 -1.75 -38.71
CA ALA A 649 36.96 -2.44 -39.92
C ALA A 649 38.21 -1.75 -40.45
N GLY A 650 39.39 -2.21 -40.02
CA GLY A 650 40.64 -1.58 -40.37
C GLY A 650 41.56 -2.43 -41.21
N VAL A 651 41.69 -2.06 -42.49
CA VAL A 651 42.89 -2.39 -43.25
C VAL A 651 44.04 -1.57 -42.67
N ARG A 652 44.97 -2.21 -41.96
CA ARG A 652 46.24 -1.57 -41.55
C ARG A 652 47.10 -1.40 -42.80
N GLN A 653 47.09 -0.21 -43.40
CA GLN A 653 47.95 0.10 -44.54
C GLN A 653 49.33 0.51 -44.05
N VAL A 654 50.28 -0.42 -44.14
CA VAL A 654 51.70 -0.18 -43.88
C VAL A 654 52.45 -0.16 -45.20
N GLU A 655 53.18 0.92 -45.45
CA GLU A 655 54.01 1.13 -46.63
C GLU A 655 55.50 1.17 -46.21
N GLN A 656 56.37 0.58 -47.04
CA GLN A 656 57.82 0.61 -46.79
C GLN A 656 58.55 1.24 -47.95
N PHE A 657 59.47 2.16 -47.63
CA PHE A 657 60.30 2.87 -48.58
C PHE A 657 61.77 2.64 -48.24
N VAL A 658 62.62 2.48 -49.23
CA VAL A 658 64.07 2.42 -49.03
C VAL A 658 64.68 3.74 -49.46
N VAL A 659 65.36 4.40 -48.54
CA VAL A 659 66.07 5.66 -48.79
C VAL A 659 67.53 5.35 -49.10
N ASN A 660 67.90 5.38 -50.39
CA ASN A 660 69.29 5.18 -50.83
C ASN A 660 69.93 6.51 -51.23
N VAL A 661 70.90 6.98 -50.45
CA VAL A 661 71.75 8.12 -50.81
C VAL A 661 73.11 7.58 -51.29
N GLY A 662 73.77 8.29 -52.21
CA GLY A 662 74.94 7.74 -52.92
C GLY A 662 76.18 7.62 -52.02
N ASN A 663 77.14 6.74 -52.34
CA ASN A 663 78.31 6.50 -51.47
C ASN A 663 79.45 7.56 -51.55
N SER A 664 79.18 8.87 -51.68
CA SER A 664 80.29 9.86 -51.69
C SER A 664 79.95 11.27 -51.17
N GLY A 665 80.40 11.58 -49.95
CA GLY A 665 80.49 12.95 -49.38
C GLY A 665 79.31 13.36 -48.50
N THR A 666 79.41 14.50 -47.81
CA THR A 666 78.28 15.13 -47.07
C THR A 666 77.15 15.41 -48.05
N GLN A 667 76.05 14.68 -47.90
CA GLN A 667 74.93 14.70 -48.83
C GLN A 667 73.67 15.14 -48.09
N ALA A 668 72.99 16.13 -48.67
CA ALA A 668 71.71 16.62 -48.20
C ALA A 668 70.79 16.87 -49.40
N GLY A 669 69.50 16.65 -49.22
CA GLY A 669 68.51 16.83 -50.27
C GLY A 669 67.10 16.87 -49.71
N ASN A 670 66.15 17.17 -50.59
CA ASN A 670 64.75 17.34 -50.23
C ASN A 670 63.90 16.32 -50.98
N ILE A 671 63.00 15.64 -50.27
CA ILE A 671 62.00 14.73 -50.84
C ILE A 671 60.62 15.25 -50.50
N VAL A 672 59.73 15.26 -51.48
CA VAL A 672 58.34 15.69 -51.33
C VAL A 672 57.41 14.51 -51.58
N PHE A 673 56.64 14.16 -50.56
CA PHE A 673 55.60 13.12 -50.59
C PHE A 673 54.21 13.74 -50.78
N THR A 674 53.34 13.04 -51.51
CA THR A 674 51.95 13.45 -51.77
C THR A 674 51.03 12.24 -51.80
N SER A 675 49.81 12.41 -51.31
CA SER A 675 48.69 11.49 -51.48
C SER A 675 47.41 12.32 -51.46
N GLY A 676 46.36 11.88 -52.17
CA GLY A 676 45.05 12.51 -52.11
C GLY A 676 44.44 12.52 -50.71
N ASP A 677 44.91 11.62 -49.83
CA ASP A 677 44.38 11.43 -48.48
C ASP A 677 45.18 12.11 -47.36
N LEU A 678 46.25 12.86 -47.69
CA LEU A 678 46.97 13.64 -46.67
C LEU A 678 46.22 14.94 -46.36
N THR A 679 45.98 15.22 -45.07
CA THR A 679 45.30 16.43 -44.59
C THR A 679 46.04 17.72 -44.99
N GLY A 680 47.37 17.64 -45.14
CA GLY A 680 48.21 18.74 -45.67
C GLY A 680 48.49 18.69 -47.17
N GLY A 681 48.02 17.64 -47.88
CA GLY A 681 48.24 17.36 -49.30
C GLY A 681 49.69 17.02 -49.71
N VAL A 682 50.69 17.56 -48.99
CA VAL A 682 52.12 17.43 -49.31
C VAL A 682 52.95 17.41 -48.02
N ILE A 683 53.90 16.48 -47.91
CA ILE A 683 54.93 16.47 -46.85
C ILE A 683 56.30 16.63 -47.51
N ALA A 684 57.03 17.69 -47.14
CA ALA A 684 58.41 17.90 -47.57
C ALA A 684 59.38 17.51 -46.46
N THR A 685 60.40 16.73 -46.81
CA THR A 685 61.40 16.20 -45.89
C THR A 685 62.78 16.68 -46.33
N ASP A 686 63.59 17.12 -45.36
CA ASP A 686 64.99 17.51 -45.58
C ASP A 686 65.86 16.44 -44.91
N TYR A 687 66.61 15.68 -45.72
CA TYR A 687 67.48 14.63 -45.18
C TYR A 687 68.95 15.03 -45.28
N SER A 688 69.75 14.57 -44.32
CA SER A 688 71.20 14.77 -44.33
C SER A 688 71.95 13.53 -43.84
N GLU A 689 73.17 13.35 -44.32
CA GLU A 689 74.08 12.33 -43.80
C GLU A 689 75.41 12.97 -43.33
N ASN A 690 75.95 12.48 -42.21
CA ASN A 690 77.22 12.93 -41.64
C ASN A 690 78.17 11.73 -41.48
N GLY A 691 78.83 11.35 -42.57
CA GLY A 691 79.60 10.10 -42.68
C GLY A 691 80.76 9.97 -41.66
N GLY A 692 80.73 8.90 -40.87
CA GLY A 692 81.75 8.51 -39.89
C GLY A 692 82.46 7.19 -40.24
N PHE A 693 83.76 7.11 -39.92
CA PHE A 693 84.81 6.30 -40.56
C PHE A 693 84.77 4.74 -40.46
N PHE A 694 83.70 4.06 -40.03
CA PHE A 694 83.73 2.58 -39.86
C PHE A 694 82.69 1.71 -40.59
N ASP A 695 81.79 2.24 -41.43
CA ASP A 695 81.06 1.42 -42.43
C ASP A 695 80.53 2.28 -43.61
N PRO A 696 81.02 2.11 -44.85
CA PRO A 696 80.61 2.93 -46.01
C PRO A 696 79.43 2.34 -46.81
N THR A 697 78.50 1.61 -46.16
CA THR A 697 77.35 1.00 -46.86
C THR A 697 75.98 1.29 -46.25
N ARG A 698 75.87 2.20 -45.27
CA ARG A 698 74.62 2.49 -44.55
C ARG A 698 74.42 3.99 -44.35
N ASP A 699 73.22 4.47 -44.68
CA ASP A 699 72.86 5.90 -44.74
C ASP A 699 72.15 6.35 -43.45
N ASP A 700 72.81 6.13 -42.31
CA ASP A 700 72.20 6.13 -40.97
C ASP A 700 71.54 7.47 -40.54
N GLY A 701 71.81 8.57 -41.24
CA GLY A 701 71.15 9.88 -41.01
C GLY A 701 69.87 10.08 -41.83
N SER A 702 69.90 9.67 -43.10
CA SER A 702 68.91 10.12 -44.08
C SER A 702 67.56 9.42 -43.96
N ALA A 703 67.54 8.10 -43.73
CA ALA A 703 66.29 7.37 -43.54
C ALA A 703 65.56 7.81 -42.25
N ARG A 704 66.32 8.13 -41.20
CA ARG A 704 65.76 8.61 -39.92
C ARG A 704 65.20 10.03 -40.03
N ASP A 705 65.88 10.92 -40.76
CA ASP A 705 65.38 12.28 -41.01
C ASP A 705 64.03 12.22 -41.76
N VAL A 706 63.95 11.41 -42.82
CA VAL A 706 62.71 11.19 -43.59
C VAL A 706 61.60 10.58 -42.71
N ALA A 707 61.92 9.59 -41.87
CA ALA A 707 60.95 9.00 -40.96
C ALA A 707 60.42 10.00 -39.93
N ASN A 708 61.29 10.83 -39.36
CA ASN A 708 60.87 11.85 -38.38
C ASN A 708 59.93 12.89 -39.00
N ASP A 709 60.23 13.36 -40.21
CA ASP A 709 59.41 14.36 -40.89
C ASP A 709 58.05 13.78 -41.32
N LEU A 710 58.01 12.52 -41.77
CA LEU A 710 56.75 11.81 -42.04
C LEU A 710 55.94 11.57 -40.75
N ASN A 711 56.60 11.18 -39.66
CA ASN A 711 55.99 10.96 -38.35
C ASN A 711 55.58 12.25 -37.63
N ALA A 712 55.93 13.42 -38.17
CA ALA A 712 55.45 14.72 -37.68
C ALA A 712 54.06 15.07 -38.24
N SER A 713 53.57 14.36 -39.25
CA SER A 713 52.20 14.47 -39.73
C SER A 713 51.24 13.77 -38.76
N ALA A 714 50.04 14.32 -38.55
CA ALA A 714 49.00 13.65 -37.78
C ALA A 714 48.43 12.42 -38.52
N ASP A 715 48.58 12.35 -39.84
CA ASP A 715 48.01 11.31 -40.69
C ASP A 715 48.88 10.03 -40.75
N LEU A 716 50.14 10.08 -40.27
CA LEU A 716 51.14 9.03 -40.48
C LEU A 716 51.98 8.77 -39.22
N SER A 717 52.33 7.51 -38.98
CA SER A 717 53.43 7.12 -38.09
C SER A 717 54.55 6.46 -38.89
N ALA A 718 55.77 7.00 -38.80
CA ALA A 718 56.91 6.48 -39.56
C ALA A 718 58.08 6.13 -38.65
N SER A 719 58.75 5.02 -38.97
CA SER A 719 59.86 4.50 -38.18
C SER A 719 60.94 3.86 -39.06
N VAL A 720 62.15 3.77 -38.51
CA VAL A 720 63.27 3.03 -39.09
C VAL A 720 63.72 1.95 -38.09
N PRO A 721 64.12 0.74 -38.53
CA PRO A 721 64.69 -0.26 -37.65
C PRO A 721 65.94 0.27 -36.96
N THR A 722 66.05 0.11 -35.63
CA THR A 722 67.22 0.58 -34.85
C THR A 722 67.78 -0.51 -33.92
N PHE A 723 69.06 -0.41 -33.59
CA PHE A 723 69.73 -1.17 -32.52
C PHE A 723 70.51 -0.19 -31.65
N LEU A 724 70.21 -0.16 -30.34
CA LEU A 724 70.75 0.83 -29.39
C LEU A 724 70.55 2.30 -29.84
N GLY A 725 69.42 2.60 -30.49
CA GLY A 725 69.08 3.96 -30.95
C GLY A 725 69.74 4.40 -32.25
N VAL A 726 70.46 3.50 -32.92
CA VAL A 726 71.11 3.74 -34.22
C VAL A 726 70.38 2.94 -35.30
N PRO A 727 69.99 3.55 -36.44
CA PRO A 727 69.38 2.82 -37.56
C PRO A 727 70.24 1.63 -38.01
N VAL A 728 69.62 0.49 -38.30
CA VAL A 728 70.32 -0.73 -38.74
C VAL A 728 70.15 -1.04 -40.23
N ASP A 729 69.24 -0.34 -40.90
CA ASP A 729 69.04 -0.35 -42.35
C ASP A 729 68.41 0.96 -42.86
N ASN A 730 68.24 1.05 -44.18
CA ASN A 730 67.75 2.22 -44.91
C ASN A 730 66.22 2.19 -45.16
N THR A 731 65.47 1.35 -44.45
CA THR A 731 64.04 1.14 -44.68
C THR A 731 63.22 2.02 -43.75
N VAL A 732 62.42 2.93 -44.32
CA VAL A 732 61.38 3.67 -43.62
C VAL A 732 60.08 2.91 -43.73
N THR A 733 59.52 2.52 -42.59
CA THR A 733 58.18 1.94 -42.49
C THR A 733 57.22 3.04 -42.09
N VAL A 734 56.18 3.26 -42.89
CA VAL A 734 55.14 4.26 -42.69
C VAL A 734 53.80 3.55 -42.49
N GLU A 735 53.08 3.92 -41.45
CA GLU A 735 51.75 3.44 -41.10
C GLU A 735 50.79 4.63 -41.16
N TRP A 736 49.64 4.46 -41.82
CA TRP A 736 48.59 5.48 -41.81
C TRP A 736 47.86 5.50 -40.46
N ALA A 737 47.51 6.69 -39.97
CA ALA A 737 46.82 6.88 -38.69
C ALA A 737 45.35 6.39 -38.73
N ASP A 738 44.71 6.51 -39.91
CA ASP A 738 43.37 6.00 -40.17
C ASP A 738 43.39 4.58 -40.74
N PHE A 739 42.36 3.83 -40.38
CA PHE A 739 42.13 2.47 -40.83
C PHE A 739 41.25 2.47 -42.10
N GLY A 740 41.75 1.93 -43.23
CA GLY A 740 41.05 1.92 -44.52
C GLY A 740 41.97 1.83 -45.74
N ALA A 741 41.42 1.73 -46.96
CA ALA A 741 42.20 1.82 -48.19
C ALA A 741 42.53 3.28 -48.50
N LYS A 742 43.80 3.67 -48.38
CA LYS A 742 44.31 5.00 -48.70
C LYS A 742 45.08 4.97 -50.02
N GLU A 743 45.04 6.08 -50.76
CA GLU A 743 45.94 6.32 -51.87
C GLU A 743 47.40 6.24 -51.40
N GLN A 744 48.20 5.42 -52.08
CA GLN A 744 49.60 5.20 -51.74
C GLN A 744 50.37 6.52 -51.61
N LEU A 745 51.27 6.59 -50.64
CA LEU A 745 52.12 7.75 -50.46
C LEU A 745 53.13 7.82 -51.61
N ASN A 746 52.94 8.78 -52.50
CA ASN A 746 53.73 8.94 -53.72
C ASN A 746 54.84 9.97 -53.53
N VAL A 747 56.00 9.75 -54.16
CA VAL A 747 57.05 10.76 -54.23
C VAL A 747 56.78 11.67 -55.42
N PHE A 748 56.35 12.90 -55.14
CA PHE A 748 56.01 13.89 -56.16
C PHE A 748 57.25 14.56 -56.76
N SER A 749 58.27 14.80 -55.93
CA SER A 749 59.54 15.43 -56.34
C SER A 749 60.67 15.01 -55.43
N ALA A 750 61.83 14.67 -56.00
CA ALA A 750 63.07 14.49 -55.27
C ALA A 750 64.13 15.38 -55.90
N VAL A 751 64.58 16.41 -55.19
CA VAL A 751 65.69 17.27 -55.62
C VAL A 751 66.90 16.91 -54.77
N ALA A 752 67.66 15.92 -55.23
CA ALA A 752 68.89 15.48 -54.56
C ALA A 752 70.11 16.18 -55.17
N THR A 753 71.06 16.63 -54.34
CA THR A 753 72.43 16.90 -54.82
C THR A 753 73.21 15.59 -55.11
N SER A 754 72.78 14.47 -54.52
CA SER A 754 73.03 13.07 -54.97
C SER A 754 72.16 12.07 -54.19
N GLY A 755 71.80 10.93 -54.82
CA GLY A 755 70.91 9.89 -54.26
C GLY A 755 69.68 9.62 -55.14
N THR A 756 69.05 8.46 -54.98
CA THR A 756 67.78 8.11 -55.66
C THR A 756 66.87 7.38 -54.69
N ILE A 757 65.62 7.84 -54.54
CA ILE A 757 64.58 6.96 -54.02
C ILE A 757 64.18 6.01 -55.16
N SER A 758 64.35 4.72 -54.93
CA SER A 758 63.73 3.69 -55.74
C SER A 758 62.39 3.34 -55.11
N SER A 759 61.30 3.89 -55.64
CA SER A 759 59.94 3.49 -55.26
C SER A 759 59.21 2.85 -56.46
N PRO A 760 58.39 1.80 -56.21
CA PRO A 760 58.71 0.60 -55.46
C PRO A 760 59.34 -0.50 -56.35
N THR A 761 60.21 -1.32 -55.76
CA THR A 761 60.83 -2.48 -56.43
C THR A 761 59.79 -3.61 -56.58
N PRO A 762 59.68 -4.32 -57.73
CA PRO A 762 58.76 -5.45 -57.86
C PRO A 762 59.12 -6.55 -56.85
N GLY A 763 58.20 -6.87 -55.93
CA GLY A 763 58.32 -8.03 -55.02
C GLY A 763 58.49 -7.74 -53.53
N PHE A 764 58.37 -6.50 -53.06
CA PHE A 764 58.19 -6.20 -51.63
C PHE A 764 56.83 -5.58 -51.39
N THR A 765 56.04 -6.32 -50.61
CA THR A 765 54.62 -6.22 -50.31
C THR A 765 54.23 -4.91 -49.65
N THR A 766 53.17 -4.26 -50.16
CA THR A 766 52.14 -3.69 -49.28
C THR A 766 51.77 -4.81 -48.31
N LEU A 767 52.26 -4.75 -47.07
CA LEU A 767 51.78 -5.70 -46.07
C LEU A 767 50.42 -5.18 -45.65
N ILE A 768 49.40 -5.45 -46.48
CA ILE A 768 48.04 -5.59 -45.98
C ILE A 768 48.12 -6.79 -45.06
N THR A 769 48.51 -6.55 -43.81
CA THR A 769 48.14 -7.51 -42.78
C THR A 769 46.63 -7.45 -42.81
N ALA A 770 45.97 -8.58 -43.12
CA ALA A 770 44.55 -8.66 -42.89
C ALA A 770 44.34 -8.15 -41.47
N GLY A 771 43.63 -7.02 -41.34
CA GLY A 771 42.99 -6.69 -40.08
C GLY A 771 42.28 -7.95 -39.63
N VAL A 772 42.26 -8.20 -38.32
CA VAL A 772 41.45 -9.25 -37.71
C VAL A 772 40.18 -9.50 -38.53
N THR A 773 39.85 -10.78 -38.74
CA THR A 773 38.49 -11.19 -39.15
C THR A 773 37.51 -10.23 -38.50
N PRO A 774 36.56 -9.62 -39.26
CA PRO A 774 35.55 -8.76 -38.66
C PRO A 774 35.11 -9.38 -37.34
N LYS A 775 35.37 -8.69 -36.23
CA LYS A 775 34.75 -9.11 -34.98
C LYS A 775 33.30 -8.68 -35.17
N ASP A 776 32.39 -9.63 -35.04
CA ASP A 776 30.97 -9.32 -35.09
C ASP A 776 30.66 -8.18 -34.13
N MET A 777 29.70 -7.34 -34.51
CA MET A 777 29.18 -6.32 -33.62
C MET A 777 28.70 -7.03 -32.35
N VAL A 778 29.25 -6.65 -31.21
CA VAL A 778 28.87 -7.26 -29.94
C VAL A 778 27.83 -6.35 -29.32
N ALA A 779 26.62 -6.89 -29.12
CA ALA A 779 25.59 -6.29 -28.29
C ALA A 779 26.20 -5.81 -26.96
N GLY A 780 25.63 -4.74 -26.42
CA GLY A 780 25.95 -4.33 -25.06
C GLY A 780 25.37 -5.30 -24.04
N ASP A 781 25.47 -4.92 -22.77
CA ASP A 781 24.91 -5.69 -21.65
C ASP A 781 23.80 -4.86 -20.96
N GLY A 782 22.86 -5.51 -20.25
CA GLY A 782 21.92 -4.87 -19.31
C GLY A 782 20.43 -5.21 -19.46
N PHE A 783 19.94 -5.64 -20.62
CA PHE A 783 18.51 -5.93 -20.85
C PHE A 783 18.28 -7.27 -21.57
N GLU A 784 19.23 -8.19 -21.47
CA GLU A 784 19.28 -9.43 -22.26
C GLU A 784 18.12 -10.39 -21.96
N ALA A 785 17.52 -10.29 -20.77
CA ALA A 785 16.36 -11.08 -20.38
C ALA A 785 15.02 -10.38 -20.67
N LEU A 786 15.00 -9.16 -21.19
CA LEU A 786 13.77 -8.40 -21.39
C LEU A 786 12.94 -9.00 -22.52
N GLU A 787 11.74 -9.47 -22.18
CA GLU A 787 10.82 -10.16 -23.10
C GLU A 787 9.62 -9.29 -23.49
N THR A 788 9.09 -8.48 -22.56
CA THR A 788 7.87 -7.69 -22.80
C THR A 788 7.95 -6.28 -22.21
N ALA A 789 7.46 -5.30 -22.97
CA ALA A 789 7.22 -3.94 -22.48
C ALA A 789 5.84 -3.49 -22.92
N THR A 790 5.05 -2.98 -21.98
CA THR A 790 3.70 -2.47 -22.24
C THR A 790 3.59 -1.04 -21.72
N VAL A 791 3.11 -0.14 -22.57
CA VAL A 791 2.85 1.26 -22.21
C VAL A 791 1.44 1.61 -22.62
N VAL A 792 0.62 2.02 -21.64
CA VAL A 792 -0.78 2.39 -21.84
C VAL A 792 -1.01 3.78 -21.24
N ALA A 793 -1.40 4.73 -22.07
CA ALA A 793 -1.75 6.09 -21.68
C ALA A 793 -3.21 6.40 -22.05
N ASP A 794 -3.84 7.28 -21.29
CA ASP A 794 -5.10 7.92 -21.72
C ASP A 794 -4.79 9.08 -22.69
N ASP A 795 -3.75 9.87 -22.39
CA ASP A 795 -3.23 10.95 -23.24
C ASP A 795 -2.09 10.45 -24.15
N ASP A 796 -0.86 10.93 -23.99
CA ASP A 796 0.28 10.55 -24.83
C ASP A 796 1.09 9.38 -24.25
N ALA A 797 1.54 8.48 -25.12
CA ALA A 797 2.48 7.41 -24.79
C ALA A 797 3.87 7.70 -25.38
N TYR A 798 4.90 7.70 -24.54
CA TYR A 798 6.30 7.94 -24.92
C TYR A 798 7.16 6.71 -24.63
N VAL A 799 7.84 6.17 -25.64
CA VAL A 799 8.77 5.05 -25.50
C VAL A 799 10.12 5.42 -26.13
N ASN A 800 11.18 5.45 -25.31
CA ASN A 800 12.54 5.69 -25.77
C ASN A 800 13.46 4.56 -25.34
N LEU A 801 13.82 3.69 -26.27
CA LEU A 801 14.71 2.55 -26.03
C LEU A 801 16.06 2.81 -26.70
N THR A 802 17.12 2.86 -25.91
CA THR A 802 18.50 3.02 -26.42
C THR A 802 19.37 1.88 -25.90
N ASP A 803 20.02 1.15 -26.81
CA ASP A 803 20.96 0.08 -26.46
C ASP A 803 20.30 -1.05 -25.62
N VAL A 804 19.10 -1.48 -26.03
CA VAL A 804 18.30 -2.51 -25.33
C VAL A 804 18.40 -3.85 -26.09
N TYR A 805 19.15 -4.81 -25.54
CA TYR A 805 19.53 -6.06 -26.23
C TYR A 805 18.78 -7.32 -25.75
N GLY A 806 17.49 -7.19 -25.44
CA GLY A 806 16.58 -8.30 -25.13
C GLY A 806 15.62 -8.57 -26.28
N ALA A 807 15.21 -9.83 -26.46
CA ALA A 807 14.21 -10.23 -27.47
C ALA A 807 12.81 -9.75 -27.07
N LEU A 808 12.59 -8.44 -27.21
CA LEU A 808 11.49 -7.69 -26.62
C LEU A 808 10.29 -7.59 -27.56
N ALA A 809 9.09 -7.91 -27.08
CA ALA A 809 7.83 -7.52 -27.70
C ALA A 809 7.31 -6.23 -27.05
N LEU A 810 7.08 -5.19 -27.86
CA LEU A 810 6.64 -3.87 -27.40
C LEU A 810 5.17 -3.63 -27.78
N ASP A 811 4.34 -3.31 -26.80
CA ASP A 811 2.93 -2.93 -26.95
C ASP A 811 2.70 -1.51 -26.41
N VAL A 812 2.22 -0.60 -27.25
CA VAL A 812 2.05 0.82 -26.92
C VAL A 812 0.64 1.26 -27.31
N THR A 813 -0.12 1.73 -26.32
CA THR A 813 -1.46 2.28 -26.54
C THR A 813 -1.57 3.67 -25.92
N ALA A 814 -2.09 4.63 -26.67
CA ALA A 814 -2.53 5.94 -26.21
C ALA A 814 -4.03 6.12 -26.55
N GLY A 815 -4.67 7.14 -25.99
CA GLY A 815 -6.06 7.44 -26.29
C GLY A 815 -6.34 7.65 -27.79
N ASP A 816 -7.59 7.46 -28.19
CA ASP A 816 -8.05 7.61 -29.59
C ASP A 816 -8.57 9.02 -29.91
N GLU A 817 -8.55 9.93 -28.93
CA GLU A 817 -8.94 11.33 -29.12
C GLU A 817 -7.87 12.14 -29.88
N ALA A 818 -8.33 13.15 -30.62
CA ALA A 818 -7.44 13.99 -31.42
C ALA A 818 -6.46 14.77 -30.55
N GLY A 819 -5.18 14.41 -30.65
CA GLY A 819 -4.11 14.97 -29.83
C GLY A 819 -3.38 13.95 -28.98
N ASN A 820 -3.89 12.73 -28.87
CA ASN A 820 -3.32 11.64 -28.06
C ASN A 820 -2.43 10.77 -28.95
N ASN A 821 -1.12 10.80 -28.72
CA ASN A 821 -0.12 10.28 -29.64
C ASN A 821 0.73 9.20 -28.99
N ALA A 822 1.20 8.25 -29.79
CA ALA A 822 2.23 7.29 -29.39
C ALA A 822 3.55 7.63 -30.10
N TYR A 823 4.57 8.00 -29.34
CA TYR A 823 5.93 8.30 -29.81
C TYR A 823 6.89 7.17 -29.43
N ILE A 824 7.45 6.48 -30.42
CA ILE A 824 8.27 5.28 -30.22
C ILE A 824 9.62 5.46 -30.91
N ASN A 825 10.68 5.56 -30.10
CA ASN A 825 12.05 5.69 -30.55
C ASN A 825 12.85 4.42 -30.20
N LEU A 826 13.36 3.73 -31.23
CA LEU A 826 14.16 2.51 -31.10
C LEU A 826 15.57 2.76 -31.62
N TYR A 827 16.53 2.93 -30.72
CA TYR A 827 17.94 3.18 -31.05
C TYR A 827 18.83 2.00 -30.62
N ASN A 828 19.32 1.22 -31.58
CA ASN A 828 20.13 0.02 -31.35
C ASN A 828 19.44 -0.98 -30.39
N THR A 829 18.37 -1.64 -30.83
CA THR A 829 17.58 -2.55 -29.99
C THR A 829 17.48 -3.96 -30.57
N GLU A 830 17.10 -4.93 -29.74
CA GLU A 830 16.67 -6.27 -30.16
C GLU A 830 15.14 -6.46 -30.03
N VAL A 831 14.37 -5.36 -30.11
CA VAL A 831 12.91 -5.42 -30.23
C VAL A 831 12.54 -6.31 -31.41
N THR A 832 11.64 -7.26 -31.19
CA THR A 832 11.20 -8.27 -32.16
C THR A 832 9.89 -7.89 -32.85
N THR A 833 8.98 -7.27 -32.11
CA THR A 833 7.68 -6.79 -32.60
C THR A 833 7.27 -5.49 -31.93
N VAL A 834 6.63 -4.60 -32.68
CA VAL A 834 5.96 -3.41 -32.15
C VAL A 834 4.47 -3.47 -32.51
N ALA A 835 3.60 -3.33 -31.51
CA ALA A 835 2.18 -3.04 -31.69
C ALA A 835 1.90 -1.64 -31.14
N ALA A 836 1.31 -0.77 -31.95
CA ALA A 836 1.02 0.61 -31.58
C ALA A 836 -0.42 1.00 -31.92
N ALA A 837 -1.13 1.61 -30.98
CA ALA A 837 -2.47 2.14 -31.18
C ALA A 837 -2.66 3.51 -30.53
N ALA A 838 -3.10 4.52 -31.29
CA ALA A 838 -3.32 5.89 -30.82
C ALA A 838 -4.10 6.70 -31.87
N TYR A 839 -4.41 7.98 -31.61
CA TYR A 839 -4.85 8.87 -32.69
C TYR A 839 -3.74 9.11 -33.73
N HIS A 840 -2.51 9.40 -33.27
CA HIS A 840 -1.32 9.50 -34.11
C HIS A 840 -0.20 8.60 -33.58
N VAL A 841 0.49 7.90 -34.48
CA VAL A 841 1.62 7.01 -34.14
C VAL A 841 2.87 7.49 -34.87
N ASP A 842 3.92 7.82 -34.13
CA ASP A 842 5.24 8.19 -34.65
C ASP A 842 6.26 7.12 -34.22
N ILE A 843 6.88 6.44 -35.19
CA ILE A 843 7.89 5.41 -34.96
C ILE A 843 9.19 5.79 -35.68
N ASP A 844 10.27 5.99 -34.91
CA ASP A 844 11.63 6.10 -35.42
C ASP A 844 12.44 4.87 -34.99
N ALA A 845 12.70 3.97 -35.95
CA ALA A 845 13.56 2.81 -35.76
C ALA A 845 14.90 3.02 -36.49
N ALA A 846 15.89 3.52 -35.76
CA ALA A 846 17.23 3.83 -36.26
C ALA A 846 18.37 3.24 -35.40
N GLY A 847 19.63 3.38 -35.84
CA GLY A 847 20.77 2.96 -35.03
C GLY A 847 22.12 3.11 -35.74
N ASN A 848 23.14 3.54 -35.01
CA ASN A 848 24.48 3.83 -35.57
C ASN A 848 25.49 2.70 -35.34
N THR A 849 25.15 1.74 -34.47
CA THR A 849 26.00 0.61 -34.07
C THR A 849 25.33 -0.66 -34.54
N VAL A 850 24.51 -1.32 -33.71
CA VAL A 850 23.91 -2.62 -34.06
C VAL A 850 22.66 -2.46 -34.92
N GLY A 851 21.95 -1.33 -34.79
CA GLY A 851 20.62 -1.13 -35.39
C GLY A 851 19.54 -1.98 -34.72
N ASN A 852 18.43 -2.21 -35.42
CA ASN A 852 17.26 -2.93 -34.93
C ASN A 852 17.09 -4.25 -35.69
N GLY A 853 18.16 -5.06 -35.73
CA GLY A 853 18.26 -6.23 -36.60
C GLY A 853 17.20 -7.31 -36.35
N SER A 854 16.75 -7.46 -35.11
CA SER A 854 15.77 -8.47 -34.67
C SER A 854 14.32 -8.09 -34.93
N LEU A 855 14.04 -6.85 -35.35
CA LEU A 855 12.67 -6.35 -35.54
C LEU A 855 12.05 -7.01 -36.77
N THR A 856 10.99 -7.79 -36.58
CA THR A 856 10.33 -8.55 -37.65
C THR A 856 9.06 -7.88 -38.15
N THR A 857 8.27 -7.32 -37.22
CA THR A 857 6.92 -6.83 -37.50
C THR A 857 6.63 -5.54 -36.74
N ILE A 858 6.06 -4.55 -37.43
CA ILE A 858 5.39 -3.40 -36.83
C ILE A 858 3.90 -3.48 -37.20
N THR A 859 3.01 -3.32 -36.22
CA THR A 859 1.56 -3.25 -36.42
C THR A 859 1.04 -1.93 -35.86
N VAL A 860 0.34 -1.15 -36.70
CA VAL A 860 -0.18 0.17 -36.34
C VAL A 860 -1.70 0.23 -36.55
N SER A 861 -2.39 0.75 -35.54
CA SER A 861 -3.82 1.06 -35.58
C SER A 861 -4.04 2.51 -35.15
N SER A 862 -4.22 3.43 -36.10
CA SER A 862 -4.31 4.85 -35.79
C SER A 862 -5.12 5.65 -36.81
N THR A 863 -5.40 6.92 -36.50
CA THR A 863 -5.93 7.84 -37.52
C THR A 863 -4.81 8.25 -38.46
N THR A 864 -3.65 8.61 -37.90
CA THR A 864 -2.47 9.01 -38.68
C THR A 864 -1.20 8.32 -38.20
N ALA A 865 -0.21 8.12 -39.07
CA ALA A 865 1.06 7.53 -38.70
C ALA A 865 2.27 8.10 -39.48
N ASP A 866 3.37 8.34 -38.78
CA ASP A 866 4.68 8.68 -39.32
C ASP A 866 5.67 7.56 -38.94
N ILE A 867 6.30 6.92 -39.93
CA ILE A 867 7.16 5.75 -39.70
C ILE A 867 8.50 5.95 -40.42
N THR A 868 9.60 5.94 -39.67
CA THR A 868 10.96 6.02 -40.20
C THR A 868 11.72 4.75 -39.84
N LEU A 869 12.18 4.02 -40.86
CA LEU A 869 12.96 2.80 -40.74
C LEU A 869 14.35 3.01 -41.36
N ALA A 870 15.41 2.90 -40.56
CA ALA A 870 16.77 3.15 -41.01
C ALA A 870 17.82 2.22 -40.39
N ASN A 871 18.96 2.08 -41.07
CA ASN A 871 20.10 1.25 -40.66
C ASN A 871 19.74 -0.25 -40.62
N ASN A 872 20.41 -1.06 -39.79
CA ASN A 872 20.23 -2.51 -39.80
C ASN A 872 18.81 -2.93 -39.35
N LEU A 873 18.06 -3.57 -40.25
CA LEU A 873 16.72 -4.13 -40.08
C LEU A 873 16.64 -5.50 -40.78
N THR A 874 17.67 -6.33 -40.57
CA THR A 874 17.90 -7.54 -41.36
C THR A 874 16.84 -8.63 -41.21
N ASP A 875 16.13 -8.72 -40.08
CA ASP A 875 15.03 -9.67 -39.90
C ASP A 875 13.64 -9.05 -40.13
N PHE A 876 13.56 -7.80 -40.59
CA PHE A 876 12.28 -7.14 -40.86
C PHE A 876 11.54 -7.82 -42.01
N GLU A 877 10.25 -8.10 -41.82
CA GLU A 877 9.41 -8.79 -42.80
C GLU A 877 8.15 -7.97 -43.13
N THR A 878 7.49 -7.42 -42.12
CA THR A 878 6.14 -6.87 -42.26
C THR A 878 5.95 -5.53 -41.57
N LEU A 879 5.41 -4.56 -42.30
CA LEU A 879 4.77 -3.38 -41.74
C LEU A 879 3.26 -3.47 -42.01
N ASP A 880 2.50 -3.74 -40.94
CA ASP A 880 1.05 -3.81 -40.96
C ASP A 880 0.46 -2.45 -40.55
N VAL A 881 -0.06 -1.73 -41.55
CA VAL A 881 -0.72 -0.43 -41.42
C VAL A 881 -2.15 -0.50 -41.98
N LEU A 882 -2.76 -1.69 -41.93
CA LEU A 882 -4.14 -1.91 -42.42
C LEU A 882 -5.18 -1.05 -41.70
N ASN A 883 -4.90 -0.67 -40.46
CA ASN A 883 -5.80 0.10 -39.61
C ASN A 883 -5.36 1.56 -39.45
N VAL A 884 -4.58 2.10 -40.39
CA VAL A 884 -4.33 3.55 -40.50
C VAL A 884 -5.40 4.15 -41.42
N SER A 885 -6.20 5.10 -40.93
CA SER A 885 -7.45 5.48 -41.61
C SER A 885 -7.43 6.81 -42.38
N ASP A 886 -6.46 7.70 -42.15
CA ASP A 886 -6.45 9.05 -42.74
C ASP A 886 -5.12 9.36 -43.44
N TRP A 887 -4.00 9.34 -42.70
CA TRP A 887 -2.71 9.76 -43.25
C TRP A 887 -1.55 8.85 -42.80
N LEU A 888 -0.73 8.41 -43.75
CA LEU A 888 0.45 7.57 -43.51
C LEU A 888 1.67 8.15 -44.24
N VAL A 889 2.76 8.36 -43.51
CA VAL A 889 4.11 8.53 -44.09
C VAL A 889 4.99 7.40 -43.64
N ALA A 890 5.71 6.80 -44.58
CA ALA A 890 6.64 5.73 -44.28
C ALA A 890 7.94 5.89 -45.10
N ASP A 891 9.05 6.17 -44.42
CA ASP A 891 10.39 6.24 -45.02
C ASP A 891 11.22 5.02 -44.63
N THR A 892 11.56 4.20 -45.62
CA THR A 892 12.39 2.99 -45.48
C THR A 892 13.69 3.09 -46.29
N SER A 893 13.95 4.25 -46.88
CA SER A 893 15.06 4.46 -47.81
C SER A 893 16.44 4.33 -47.14
N GLY A 894 16.49 4.56 -45.82
CA GLY A 894 17.68 4.42 -45.00
C GLY A 894 17.93 2.99 -44.47
N ALA A 895 17.01 2.05 -44.66
CA ALA A 895 17.08 0.70 -44.09
C ALA A 895 18.04 -0.24 -44.84
N ASP A 896 18.68 -1.14 -44.09
CA ASP A 896 19.37 -2.33 -44.59
C ASP A 896 18.59 -3.57 -44.16
N PHE A 897 17.72 -4.04 -45.05
CA PHE A 897 16.87 -5.21 -44.84
C PHE A 897 17.59 -6.54 -45.08
N GLY A 898 18.89 -6.55 -45.39
CA GLY A 898 19.62 -7.77 -45.70
C GLY A 898 19.36 -8.33 -47.10
N SER A 899 20.32 -9.11 -47.60
CA SER A 899 20.28 -9.55 -48.99
C SER A 899 19.27 -10.68 -49.23
N GLY A 900 18.28 -10.44 -50.09
CA GLY A 900 17.34 -11.47 -50.55
C GLY A 900 16.02 -11.53 -49.77
N ASN A 901 15.85 -10.66 -48.77
CA ASN A 901 14.61 -10.49 -48.05
C ASN A 901 13.56 -9.77 -48.91
N ILE A 902 12.29 -9.98 -48.56
CA ILE A 902 11.14 -9.38 -49.20
C ILE A 902 10.34 -8.70 -48.10
N ILE A 903 10.15 -7.39 -48.21
CA ILE A 903 9.39 -6.61 -47.23
C ILE A 903 7.96 -6.47 -47.73
N THR A 904 6.99 -6.69 -46.84
CA THR A 904 5.57 -6.57 -47.14
C THR A 904 4.96 -5.42 -46.34
N TYR A 905 4.33 -4.49 -47.06
CA TYR A 905 3.58 -3.37 -46.51
C TYR A 905 2.09 -3.69 -46.69
N LEU A 906 1.36 -3.92 -45.60
CA LEU A 906 -0.08 -4.18 -45.64
C LEU A 906 -0.82 -2.85 -45.46
N ILE A 907 -1.50 -2.38 -46.50
CA ILE A 907 -2.08 -1.03 -46.59
C ILE A 907 -3.60 -1.13 -46.69
N GLY A 908 -4.31 -0.43 -45.81
CA GLY A 908 -5.77 -0.45 -45.71
C GLY A 908 -6.47 0.75 -46.34
N ASP A 909 -7.67 1.05 -45.83
CA ASP A 909 -8.51 2.17 -46.28
C ASP A 909 -8.07 3.50 -45.62
N THR A 910 -7.32 4.32 -46.35
CA THR A 910 -6.82 5.65 -45.89
C THR A 910 -7.59 6.85 -46.46
N GLY A 911 -8.64 6.63 -47.26
CA GLY A 911 -9.32 7.73 -47.96
C GLY A 911 -10.23 8.59 -47.07
N ASN A 912 -9.94 9.90 -46.99
CA ASN A 912 -10.62 10.88 -46.12
C ASN A 912 -11.64 11.81 -46.83
N ASP A 913 -12.14 11.44 -48.01
CA ASP A 913 -13.02 12.25 -48.89
C ASP A 913 -12.39 13.59 -49.38
N THR A 914 -11.09 13.83 -49.15
CA THR A 914 -10.39 15.04 -49.61
C THR A 914 -9.29 14.75 -50.64
N ASP A 915 -9.68 14.75 -51.92
CA ASP A 915 -8.81 14.43 -53.10
C ASP A 915 -7.60 15.37 -53.34
N ALA A 916 -7.20 16.23 -52.39
CA ALA A 916 -6.14 17.24 -52.56
C ALA A 916 -4.90 17.01 -51.68
N ILE A 917 -4.90 15.99 -50.82
CA ILE A 917 -3.81 15.63 -49.91
C ILE A 917 -3.36 14.21 -50.28
N ILE A 918 -2.07 13.93 -50.17
CA ILE A 918 -1.52 12.57 -50.31
C ILE A 918 -1.85 11.85 -49.00
N ASP A 919 -2.71 10.85 -49.06
CA ASP A 919 -3.14 10.06 -47.89
C ASP A 919 -2.04 9.06 -47.48
N VAL A 920 -1.28 8.54 -48.45
CA VAL A 920 -0.16 7.62 -48.20
C VAL A 920 1.09 8.08 -48.94
N ASP A 921 2.17 8.42 -48.25
CA ASP A 921 3.47 8.80 -48.83
C ASP A 921 4.56 7.80 -48.40
N PHE A 922 4.95 6.90 -49.32
CA PHE A 922 6.05 5.96 -49.11
C PHE A 922 7.34 6.45 -49.76
N THR A 923 8.44 6.31 -49.04
CA THR A 923 9.80 6.38 -49.59
C THR A 923 10.45 5.00 -49.46
N GLY A 924 10.44 4.24 -50.55
CA GLY A 924 10.91 2.85 -50.62
C GLY A 924 12.43 2.69 -50.70
N ASN A 925 12.87 1.44 -50.60
CA ASN A 925 14.26 1.02 -50.54
C ASN A 925 14.78 0.49 -51.89
N LEU A 926 15.75 1.17 -52.49
CA LEU A 926 16.28 0.81 -53.83
C LEU A 926 17.09 -0.50 -53.88
N ALA A 927 17.44 -1.10 -52.74
CA ALA A 927 18.29 -2.28 -52.65
C ALA A 927 17.52 -3.57 -52.36
N THR A 928 16.28 -3.46 -51.88
CA THR A 928 15.47 -4.59 -51.39
C THR A 928 14.23 -4.74 -52.24
N ARG A 929 13.66 -5.95 -52.29
CA ARG A 929 12.38 -6.17 -52.96
C ARG A 929 11.23 -5.86 -52.01
N GLU A 930 10.34 -4.99 -52.44
CA GLU A 930 9.19 -4.54 -51.65
C GLU A 930 7.87 -5.03 -52.26
N ILE A 931 6.90 -5.35 -51.42
CA ILE A 931 5.52 -5.70 -51.80
C ILE A 931 4.59 -4.74 -51.07
N TYR A 932 3.92 -3.89 -51.84
CA TYR A 932 2.85 -3.02 -51.36
C TYR A 932 1.52 -3.74 -51.59
N ASP A 933 0.97 -4.33 -50.53
CA ASP A 933 -0.24 -5.15 -50.55
C ASP A 933 -1.43 -4.33 -50.05
N PHE A 934 -2.38 -4.06 -50.94
CA PHE A 934 -3.53 -3.21 -50.67
C PHE A 934 -4.77 -4.04 -50.39
N ALA A 935 -5.41 -3.78 -49.26
CA ALA A 935 -6.70 -4.32 -48.87
C ALA A 935 -7.72 -3.18 -48.65
N GLY A 936 -9.02 -3.50 -48.74
CA GLY A 936 -10.10 -2.53 -48.53
C GLY A 936 -10.84 -2.13 -49.81
N GLY A 937 -11.47 -0.95 -49.79
CA GLY A 937 -12.27 -0.37 -50.88
C GLY A 937 -11.91 1.07 -51.29
N ASN A 938 -11.25 1.86 -50.43
CA ASN A 938 -10.85 3.25 -50.69
C ASN A 938 -9.48 3.57 -50.06
N ILE A 939 -8.42 3.47 -50.86
CA ILE A 939 -7.02 3.69 -50.43
C ILE A 939 -6.57 5.14 -50.57
N GLY A 940 -7.46 6.06 -50.99
CA GLY A 940 -7.12 7.47 -51.13
C GLY A 940 -6.03 7.76 -52.18
N GLU A 941 -5.35 8.88 -52.04
CA GLU A 941 -4.24 9.29 -52.89
C GLU A 941 -2.91 8.73 -52.35
N VAL A 942 -2.36 7.72 -53.02
CA VAL A 942 -1.12 7.04 -52.65
C VAL A 942 0.03 7.51 -53.52
N GLN A 943 1.15 7.88 -52.92
CA GLN A 943 2.42 8.17 -53.59
C GLN A 943 3.50 7.20 -53.12
N ILE A 944 4.21 6.60 -54.07
CA ILE A 944 5.37 5.74 -53.79
C ILE A 944 6.59 6.29 -54.52
N ASN A 945 7.57 6.73 -53.73
CA ASN A 945 8.89 7.14 -54.16
C ASN A 945 9.86 5.96 -54.02
N GLY A 946 10.90 5.89 -54.85
CA GLY A 946 11.95 4.86 -54.71
C GLY A 946 11.57 3.47 -55.24
N PHE A 947 10.49 3.33 -56.01
CA PHE A 947 10.06 2.04 -56.56
C PHE A 947 11.01 1.49 -57.64
N THR A 948 11.41 0.23 -57.51
CA THR A 948 12.31 -0.51 -58.41
C THR A 948 11.53 -1.42 -59.36
N TRP A 949 11.39 -1.03 -60.64
CA TRP A 949 10.66 -1.82 -61.65
C TRP A 949 11.53 -2.84 -62.40
N GLY A 950 10.99 -4.03 -62.75
CA GLY A 950 11.75 -5.11 -63.39
C GLY A 950 11.00 -6.45 -63.55
N ALA A 951 11.44 -7.32 -64.48
CA ALA A 951 10.76 -8.57 -64.84
C ALA A 951 11.02 -9.74 -63.86
N ASP A 952 9.96 -10.50 -63.58
CA ASP A 952 9.95 -11.75 -62.79
C ASP A 952 10.96 -12.81 -63.31
N PRO A 953 11.74 -13.55 -62.47
CA PRO A 953 11.66 -13.67 -61.01
C PRO A 953 12.82 -13.02 -60.22
N THR A 954 13.43 -11.91 -60.65
CA THR A 954 14.44 -11.20 -59.82
C THR A 954 14.16 -9.70 -59.66
N ALA A 955 14.17 -9.27 -58.38
CA ALA A 955 14.55 -7.96 -57.82
C ALA A 955 13.76 -6.70 -58.23
N GLY A 956 12.48 -6.81 -58.58
CA GLY A 956 11.60 -5.63 -58.72
C GLY A 956 10.45 -5.66 -57.71
N ASP A 957 10.07 -4.48 -57.25
CA ASP A 957 8.99 -4.26 -56.28
C ASP A 957 7.63 -4.61 -56.89
N ARG A 958 6.64 -4.87 -56.04
CA ARG A 958 5.30 -5.29 -56.46
C ARG A 958 4.21 -4.45 -55.82
N LEU A 959 3.18 -4.17 -56.61
CA LEU A 959 1.87 -3.78 -56.09
C LEU A 959 0.99 -5.02 -56.10
N ASP A 960 0.47 -5.44 -54.95
CA ASP A 960 -0.55 -6.48 -54.83
C ASP A 960 -1.91 -5.83 -54.61
N LEU A 961 -2.82 -6.06 -55.56
CA LEU A 961 -4.19 -5.55 -55.56
C LEU A 961 -5.19 -6.70 -55.54
N SER A 962 -4.74 -7.92 -55.23
CA SER A 962 -5.58 -9.13 -55.32
C SER A 962 -6.61 -9.24 -54.20
N ASP A 963 -6.34 -8.63 -53.04
CA ASP A 963 -7.22 -8.61 -51.87
C ASP A 963 -8.12 -7.36 -51.79
N PHE A 964 -8.10 -6.51 -52.83
CA PHE A 964 -8.98 -5.36 -52.97
C PHE A 964 -10.45 -5.79 -53.21
N ALA A 965 -11.41 -5.23 -52.46
CA ALA A 965 -12.78 -5.76 -52.39
C ALA A 965 -13.56 -5.68 -53.73
N SER A 966 -13.94 -6.85 -54.26
CA SER A 966 -14.85 -7.07 -55.40
C SER A 966 -14.50 -6.37 -56.73
N SER A 967 -13.49 -6.91 -57.43
CA SER A 967 -13.03 -6.54 -58.77
C SER A 967 -12.74 -5.04 -58.91
N ALA A 968 -11.48 -4.65 -58.74
CA ALA A 968 -10.93 -3.30 -58.84
C ALA A 968 -11.06 -2.65 -60.24
N GLY A 969 -12.25 -2.71 -60.86
CA GLY A 969 -12.56 -2.07 -62.12
C GLY A 969 -11.70 -2.52 -63.30
N GLU A 970 -11.56 -1.65 -64.29
CA GLU A 970 -10.52 -1.75 -65.32
C GLU A 970 -9.48 -0.68 -64.93
N LEU A 971 -8.26 -1.08 -64.59
CA LEU A 971 -7.22 -0.14 -64.17
C LEU A 971 -6.68 0.66 -65.36
N VAL A 972 -6.52 1.98 -65.17
CA VAL A 972 -5.94 2.91 -66.12
C VAL A 972 -4.56 3.33 -65.66
N PHE A 973 -3.56 3.17 -66.54
CA PHE A 973 -2.18 3.56 -66.31
C PHE A 973 -1.85 4.75 -67.20
N SER A 974 -1.70 5.95 -66.61
CA SER A 974 -1.32 7.17 -67.32
C SER A 974 0.10 7.60 -66.97
N ASN A 975 0.78 8.21 -67.95
CA ASN A 975 2.04 8.93 -67.69
C ASN A 975 1.69 10.40 -67.50
N GLU A 976 1.88 10.89 -66.28
CA GLU A 976 1.59 12.27 -65.90
C GLU A 976 2.88 12.94 -65.44
N ALA A 977 3.35 13.92 -66.20
CA ALA A 977 4.57 14.68 -65.92
C ALA A 977 5.88 13.86 -65.73
N GLY A 978 5.89 12.56 -66.07
CA GLY A 978 7.04 11.67 -65.85
C GLY A 978 6.77 10.56 -64.83
N ASP A 979 5.66 10.63 -64.10
CA ASP A 979 5.23 9.66 -63.10
C ASP A 979 4.17 8.71 -63.68
N LEU A 980 4.01 7.55 -63.07
CA LEU A 980 2.99 6.57 -63.44
C LEU A 980 1.82 6.69 -62.48
N VAL A 981 0.66 7.10 -62.99
CA VAL A 981 -0.57 7.23 -62.20
C VAL A 981 -1.52 6.08 -62.54
N ILE A 982 -2.05 5.41 -61.52
CA ILE A 982 -2.95 4.26 -61.61
C ILE A 982 -4.31 4.68 -61.02
N THR A 983 -5.37 4.60 -61.82
CA THR A 983 -6.74 5.00 -61.45
C THR A 983 -7.77 3.97 -61.94
N ASP A 984 -9.00 3.99 -61.40
CA ASP A 984 -10.14 3.25 -61.96
C ASP A 984 -10.70 3.96 -63.22
N LEU A 985 -11.02 3.19 -64.26
CA LEU A 985 -11.62 3.68 -65.50
C LEU A 985 -13.01 4.33 -65.31
N ASN A 986 -13.72 4.06 -64.19
CA ASN A 986 -15.09 4.54 -63.94
C ASN A 986 -15.21 5.57 -62.79
N ASP A 987 -14.61 6.75 -62.98
CA ASP A 987 -14.85 7.94 -62.15
C ASP A 987 -16.26 8.57 -62.36
N MET A 988 -17.32 7.76 -62.26
CA MET A 988 -18.72 8.20 -62.31
C MET A 988 -19.51 7.83 -61.04
N GLY A 989 -18.82 7.64 -59.90
CA GLY A 989 -19.42 7.63 -58.56
C GLY A 989 -20.08 6.32 -58.12
N PHE A 990 -19.73 5.18 -58.72
CA PHE A 990 -20.14 3.84 -58.26
C PHE A 990 -19.05 2.78 -58.54
N GLY A 991 -17.77 3.12 -58.33
CA GLY A 991 -16.59 2.33 -58.68
C GLY A 991 -15.99 1.57 -57.50
N ASN A 992 -15.25 0.50 -57.81
CA ASN A 992 -14.81 -0.55 -56.88
C ASN A 992 -13.34 -0.38 -56.44
N PHE A 993 -12.79 0.84 -56.58
CA PHE A 993 -11.46 1.29 -56.23
C PHE A 993 -11.52 2.82 -56.05
N GLY A 994 -11.59 3.30 -54.81
CA GLY A 994 -11.53 4.74 -54.49
C GLY A 994 -10.08 5.20 -54.33
N GLY A 995 -9.69 6.25 -55.06
CA GLY A 995 -8.35 6.85 -54.98
C GLY A 995 -7.48 6.73 -56.25
N SER A 996 -6.19 7.02 -56.09
CA SER A 996 -5.16 6.89 -57.13
C SER A 996 -3.83 6.42 -56.54
N ILE A 997 -3.02 5.69 -57.33
CA ILE A 997 -1.66 5.31 -56.94
C ILE A 997 -0.67 5.95 -57.91
N THR A 998 0.23 6.78 -57.40
CA THR A 998 1.29 7.45 -58.16
C THR A 998 2.65 6.85 -57.83
N ILE A 999 3.29 6.23 -58.84
CA ILE A 999 4.68 5.77 -58.76
C ILE A 999 5.59 6.83 -59.39
N VAL A 1000 6.40 7.47 -58.56
CA VAL A 1000 7.23 8.61 -58.97
C VAL A 1000 8.40 8.16 -59.85
N GLY A 1001 8.57 8.83 -61.00
CA GLY A 1001 9.63 8.54 -61.97
C GLY A 1001 9.39 7.35 -62.91
N ALA A 1002 8.26 6.66 -62.79
CA ALA A 1002 7.97 5.44 -63.55
C ALA A 1002 7.15 5.64 -64.85
N GLY A 1003 6.83 6.88 -65.24
CA GLY A 1003 5.91 7.16 -66.35
C GLY A 1003 6.34 6.62 -67.72
N ALA A 1004 7.65 6.44 -67.96
CA ALA A 1004 8.15 5.85 -69.21
C ALA A 1004 7.95 4.31 -69.29
N ALA A 1005 7.68 3.65 -68.16
CA ALA A 1005 7.61 2.19 -68.02
C ALA A 1005 6.17 1.64 -67.97
N ALA A 1006 5.14 2.49 -68.13
CA ALA A 1006 3.72 2.14 -67.94
C ALA A 1006 3.27 0.81 -68.57
N ASN A 1007 3.71 0.51 -69.80
CA ASN A 1007 3.34 -0.74 -70.50
C ASN A 1007 4.05 -1.99 -69.96
N GLU A 1008 5.28 -1.84 -69.44
CA GLU A 1008 6.08 -2.96 -68.90
C GLU A 1008 5.68 -3.25 -67.45
N PHE A 1009 5.38 -2.20 -66.69
CA PHE A 1009 4.95 -2.23 -65.28
C PHE A 1009 3.73 -3.14 -65.06
N MET A 1010 2.70 -2.97 -65.89
CA MET A 1010 1.47 -3.75 -65.92
C MET A 1010 1.68 -5.27 -65.96
N THR A 1011 2.71 -5.75 -66.65
CA THR A 1011 2.94 -7.20 -66.85
C THR A 1011 3.93 -7.82 -65.88
N ALA A 1012 4.71 -6.99 -65.17
CA ALA A 1012 5.86 -7.42 -64.41
C ALA A 1012 5.76 -7.10 -62.92
N ASN A 1013 5.03 -6.05 -62.54
CA ASN A 1013 5.08 -5.46 -61.19
C ASN A 1013 3.72 -5.39 -60.48
N VAL A 1014 2.61 -5.71 -61.15
CA VAL A 1014 1.26 -5.71 -60.55
C VAL A 1014 0.74 -7.13 -60.40
N ILE A 1015 0.26 -7.48 -59.21
CA ILE A 1015 -0.55 -8.69 -58.93
C ILE A 1015 -2.01 -8.23 -58.89
N TYR A 1016 -2.83 -8.79 -59.77
CA TYR A 1016 -4.22 -8.37 -59.98
C TYR A 1016 -5.09 -9.59 -60.28
N ALA A 1017 -6.30 -9.64 -59.72
CA ALA A 1017 -7.19 -10.82 -59.74
C ALA A 1017 -7.88 -11.10 -61.09
#